data_AF-A0A4P6WV41-F1
#
_entry.id   AF-A0A4P6WV41-F1
#
_cell.length_a   1.000
_cell.length_b   1.000
_cell.length_c   1.000
_cell.angle_alpha   90.00
_cell.angle_beta   90.00
_cell.angle_gamma   90.00
#
_symmetry.space_group_name_H-M   'P 1'
#
loop_
_entity.id
_entity.type
_entity.pdbx_description
1 polymer ?
#
loop_
_entity_poly.entity_id
_entity_poly.type
_entity_poly.pdbx_seq_one_letter_code
_entity_poly.pdbx_strand_id
1 'polypeptide(L)'
;MSKIDASLNLNLRLKAGNQLPADLLDRYGFSADGQRVSVLVQFNGETGPLVTAGLQIASRTDDVLTGDIAVSAIDALAVLEGVVRIEGARLMHPMLDIATADAHLGNTRSPGIGTPPTAYRGRNVIVGLIDSGIDYTHASFRRADGSTRILRIWDQFLVPAAGEAAPAGYSYGVEYTDTQINSALGNANPHSVVRHRDRGAHGTHVAGIAAGNGRAAGTFAGVAPEADIIMVRNDSRGSDGTLQLANSVRTVDALHYIYSVAAALNRPVVVNQSQSMNVGPHDGTTLLEQAINRELGFPGRAYVCSSGNQADNAIAVSGSVPASGNLVQTFSVPAGDVVDDTIDLWYPGNQRLSVTLTNPAGVATPVVVPPASAAAPTTLVHTLAGGNVVAIDSRIDSVQNHDNEILIRLTRGTAASIASGTWRITLTNAGTTAVPFDAWIERPVDGNPVWTGSPDTVSKSVAIPASAREAIAVGCYRTKTGAGADAGGNKGTLSDFSSRGPTRDGRIKPDLSAPGEFVMSAMSVDESSPGTTDASGTYQLMAGTSMSTPMVAGTVALILEKNPTLRQEQIRLGLQATARKDAQTGTGSAVPNNNWGHGKLDIEAAVAYNYPAFASRNWVRIRTMLYNWTEADTPPTFEISANENGEAVIELAWDPQALLAPSTGYVPLRYYNTGQALDVTITKAAGGNQTIQLPVQVIRLAGNRARWQMPQALWDGYREELRKARAGQSTMSPNLYYRVRLNPTGAASVLIWPPDASFQNDPMAQRLAIIQTRLSAASQVAPDQAAVDAMPVPWGAFLQWLWNNLPDDSPDRQSLAGVFSHRFFTNEIETATRGKILMLWLFAGPGARQKLPTLLDTRFRNAANLEMSILKQPDLKDRELLVDHLLALLQIDPHPDIAGVTAAEQLVDDALTEIMDPNGQTNQGTASTCGPTSVQTLLINTNASEYVRLLRGLLGRDARATLANGDPVEVPPGVYQVARYAGAASLPFFVRTNAELGFQSAVLRYARGSAWPEYDPSAPPDAPNGVNTVFQETMRRGVTAAQLQRALSGLLGRAHSTQQAPQPTDALRNDFVQRIQQARDPMLLVVHWGAPPSDAAHTGLHAVVALRGESGRVFFKNPQYAGSSPPAGAAPNGGAAAPPRRYEDPAQALESMGDNDLGDWIRWFHHPA
;
A
#
# COMPACT_ATOMS: atom_id res chain seq x y z
N MET A 1 -12.03 -33.43 1.84
CA MET A 1 -12.78 -32.44 2.64
C MET A 1 -14.22 -32.38 2.14
N SER A 2 -15.19 -31.98 2.96
CA SER A 2 -16.55 -31.69 2.51
C SER A 2 -16.52 -30.44 1.63
N LYS A 3 -17.14 -30.52 0.45
CA LYS A 3 -17.21 -29.39 -0.50
C LYS A 3 -18.42 -28.48 -0.26
N ILE A 4 -19.45 -28.97 0.41
CA ILE A 4 -20.69 -28.23 0.75
C ILE A 4 -20.44 -27.45 2.05
N ASP A 5 -20.69 -26.14 2.10
CA ASP A 5 -20.44 -25.29 3.28
C ASP A 5 -21.35 -25.62 4.49
N ALA A 6 -21.03 -25.06 5.66
CA ALA A 6 -21.73 -25.36 6.91
C ALA A 6 -23.17 -24.85 6.91
N SER A 7 -23.40 -23.64 6.40
CA SER A 7 -24.74 -23.05 6.36
C SER A 7 -25.65 -23.85 5.42
N LEU A 8 -25.17 -24.20 4.21
CA LEU A 8 -25.94 -25.02 3.27
C LEU A 8 -26.23 -26.43 3.81
N ASN A 9 -25.27 -27.12 4.44
CA ASN A 9 -25.53 -28.45 5.00
C ASN A 9 -26.58 -28.42 6.14
N LEU A 10 -26.54 -27.40 7.02
CA LEU A 10 -27.58 -27.23 8.04
C LEU A 10 -28.95 -26.90 7.42
N ASN A 11 -28.99 -25.99 6.44
CA ASN A 11 -30.20 -25.63 5.70
C ASN A 11 -30.88 -26.88 5.08
N LEU A 12 -30.09 -27.71 4.39
CA LEU A 12 -30.57 -28.94 3.74
C LEU A 12 -31.12 -29.95 4.76
N ARG A 13 -30.48 -30.09 5.92
CA ARG A 13 -30.95 -31.00 6.99
C ARG A 13 -32.21 -30.50 7.69
N LEU A 14 -32.29 -29.21 8.02
CA LEU A 14 -33.50 -28.60 8.57
C LEU A 14 -34.67 -28.71 7.58
N LYS A 15 -34.41 -28.52 6.27
CA LYS A 15 -35.41 -28.71 5.21
C LYS A 15 -35.86 -30.17 5.08
N ALA A 16 -34.93 -31.13 5.15
CA ALA A 16 -35.25 -32.57 5.08
C ALA A 16 -36.04 -33.06 6.31
N GLY A 17 -35.80 -32.47 7.49
CA GLY A 17 -36.54 -32.75 8.72
C GLY A 17 -37.90 -32.02 8.83
N ASN A 18 -38.30 -31.22 7.84
CA ASN A 18 -39.44 -30.28 7.93
C ASN A 18 -39.37 -29.33 9.15
N GLN A 19 -38.15 -28.97 9.57
CA GLN A 19 -37.87 -28.05 10.68
C GLN A 19 -37.48 -26.64 10.20
N LEU A 20 -37.41 -26.42 8.88
CA LEU A 20 -37.23 -25.11 8.27
C LEU A 20 -38.62 -24.50 7.92
N PRO A 21 -39.04 -23.40 8.56
CA PRO A 21 -40.30 -22.71 8.24
C PRO A 21 -40.35 -22.20 6.79
N ALA A 22 -41.56 -22.17 6.21
CA ALA A 22 -41.77 -21.78 4.81
C ALA A 22 -41.40 -20.31 4.54
N ASP A 23 -41.60 -19.43 5.53
CA ASP A 23 -41.25 -18.01 5.51
C ASP A 23 -39.73 -17.74 5.55
N LEU A 24 -38.92 -18.76 5.87
CA LEU A 24 -37.44 -18.66 5.88
C LEU A 24 -36.78 -19.29 4.64
N LEU A 25 -37.54 -19.90 3.72
CA LEU A 25 -36.98 -20.57 2.53
C LEU A 25 -36.14 -19.62 1.67
N ASP A 26 -36.73 -18.50 1.25
CA ASP A 26 -36.07 -17.52 0.37
C ASP A 26 -34.83 -16.89 1.03
N ARG A 27 -34.85 -16.67 2.35
CA ARG A 27 -33.71 -16.13 3.11
C ARG A 27 -32.45 -16.99 2.99
N TYR A 28 -32.62 -18.29 2.82
CA TYR A 28 -31.53 -19.26 2.62
C TYR A 28 -31.33 -19.63 1.15
N GLY A 29 -31.90 -18.84 0.23
CA GLY A 29 -31.78 -19.00 -1.22
C GLY A 29 -32.65 -20.12 -1.81
N PHE A 30 -33.59 -20.69 -1.06
CA PHE A 30 -34.50 -21.69 -1.64
C PHE A 30 -35.60 -21.04 -2.48
N SER A 31 -36.03 -21.74 -3.53
CA SER A 31 -37.27 -21.40 -4.24
C SER A 31 -38.49 -21.54 -3.33
N ALA A 32 -39.60 -20.87 -3.68
CA ALA A 32 -40.82 -20.85 -2.86
C ALA A 32 -41.46 -22.25 -2.62
N ASP A 33 -41.17 -23.22 -3.49
CA ASP A 33 -41.57 -24.64 -3.34
C ASP A 33 -40.52 -25.50 -2.58
N GLY A 34 -39.39 -24.90 -2.20
CA GLY A 34 -38.26 -25.54 -1.53
C GLY A 34 -37.52 -26.59 -2.37
N GLN A 35 -37.69 -26.61 -3.71
CA GLN A 35 -37.11 -27.63 -4.59
C GLN A 35 -35.77 -27.25 -5.22
N ARG A 36 -35.46 -25.95 -5.35
CA ARG A 36 -34.16 -25.42 -5.80
C ARG A 36 -33.53 -24.56 -4.72
N VAL A 37 -32.22 -24.36 -4.82
CA VAL A 37 -31.45 -23.43 -3.98
C VAL A 37 -30.39 -22.70 -4.80
N SER A 38 -30.21 -21.41 -4.54
CA SER A 38 -29.16 -20.56 -5.10
C SER A 38 -27.83 -20.78 -4.37
N VAL A 39 -26.75 -20.95 -5.13
CA VAL A 39 -25.41 -21.29 -4.62
C VAL A 39 -24.31 -20.46 -5.29
N LEU A 40 -23.21 -20.26 -4.55
CA LEU A 40 -21.90 -19.91 -5.10
C LEU A 40 -21.09 -21.22 -5.26
N VAL A 41 -20.52 -21.45 -6.43
CA VAL A 41 -19.73 -22.65 -6.73
C VAL A 41 -18.32 -22.25 -7.12
N GLN A 42 -17.31 -22.80 -6.46
CA GLN A 42 -15.93 -22.72 -6.90
C GLN A 42 -15.60 -23.92 -7.79
N PHE A 43 -15.25 -23.66 -9.05
CA PHE A 43 -15.07 -24.69 -10.06
C PHE A 43 -13.94 -24.39 -11.06
N ASN A 44 -13.01 -25.33 -11.16
CA ASN A 44 -11.88 -25.30 -12.07
C ASN A 44 -12.18 -26.14 -13.33
N GLY A 45 -12.73 -25.50 -14.37
CA GLY A 45 -12.94 -26.14 -15.68
C GLY A 45 -13.87 -25.36 -16.64
N GLU A 46 -14.29 -26.06 -17.69
CA GLU A 46 -15.39 -25.64 -18.59
C GLU A 46 -16.75 -25.96 -17.95
N THR A 47 -17.77 -25.14 -18.19
CA THR A 47 -19.05 -25.21 -17.46
C THR A 47 -19.96 -26.38 -17.84
N GLY A 48 -19.67 -27.12 -18.91
CA GLY A 48 -20.51 -28.22 -19.42
C GLY A 48 -20.91 -29.26 -18.35
N PRO A 49 -19.97 -29.82 -17.55
CA PRO A 49 -20.28 -30.77 -16.49
C PRO A 49 -21.21 -30.20 -15.40
N LEU A 50 -21.06 -28.92 -15.04
CA LEU A 50 -21.94 -28.27 -14.04
C LEU A 50 -23.38 -28.19 -14.55
N VAL A 51 -23.57 -27.77 -15.81
CA VAL A 51 -24.89 -27.70 -16.45
C VAL A 51 -25.50 -29.10 -16.59
N THR A 52 -24.67 -30.11 -16.89
CA THR A 52 -25.08 -31.51 -16.97
C THR A 52 -25.54 -32.05 -15.61
N ALA A 53 -24.92 -31.62 -14.52
CA ALA A 53 -25.34 -31.91 -13.15
C ALA A 53 -26.55 -31.07 -12.66
N GLY A 54 -27.12 -30.21 -13.52
CA GLY A 54 -28.35 -29.47 -13.22
C GLY A 54 -28.18 -28.07 -12.62
N LEU A 55 -26.94 -27.55 -12.57
CA LEU A 55 -26.68 -26.16 -12.19
C LEU A 55 -27.09 -25.20 -13.32
N GLN A 56 -28.01 -24.29 -13.03
CA GLN A 56 -28.38 -23.17 -13.89
C GLN A 56 -27.48 -21.99 -13.53
N ILE A 57 -26.40 -21.79 -14.28
CA ILE A 57 -25.41 -20.74 -14.05
C ILE A 57 -25.99 -19.37 -14.41
N ALA A 58 -25.86 -18.39 -13.50
CA ALA A 58 -26.29 -17.01 -13.72
C ALA A 58 -25.11 -16.10 -14.09
N SER A 59 -23.99 -16.15 -13.35
CA SER A 59 -22.75 -15.46 -13.70
C SER A 59 -21.50 -16.28 -13.38
N ARG A 60 -20.35 -15.83 -13.90
CA ARG A 60 -19.03 -16.46 -13.70
C ARG A 60 -17.93 -15.39 -13.60
N THR A 61 -17.34 -15.29 -12.42
CA THR A 61 -16.14 -14.49 -12.15
C THR A 61 -14.95 -15.45 -11.93
N ASP A 62 -14.21 -15.72 -13.01
CA ASP A 62 -13.12 -16.71 -13.13
C ASP A 62 -13.50 -18.14 -12.69
N ASP A 63 -13.07 -18.60 -11.51
CA ASP A 63 -13.43 -19.90 -10.94
C ASP A 63 -14.60 -19.85 -9.94
N VAL A 64 -15.20 -18.69 -9.64
CA VAL A 64 -16.47 -18.61 -8.90
C VAL A 64 -17.64 -18.37 -9.84
N LEU A 65 -18.71 -19.13 -9.64
CA LEU A 65 -19.97 -19.06 -10.39
C LEU A 65 -21.13 -18.87 -9.42
N THR A 66 -22.15 -18.14 -9.85
CA THR A 66 -23.48 -18.12 -9.22
C THR A 66 -24.41 -19.04 -10.00
N GLY A 67 -25.40 -19.62 -9.33
CA GLY A 67 -26.47 -20.33 -10.02
C GLY A 67 -27.46 -21.04 -9.11
N ASP A 68 -28.56 -21.51 -9.70
CA ASP A 68 -29.58 -22.29 -9.01
C ASP A 68 -29.42 -23.78 -9.32
N ILE A 69 -29.53 -24.63 -8.32
CA ILE A 69 -29.53 -26.10 -8.49
C ILE A 69 -30.72 -26.73 -7.77
N ALA A 70 -31.19 -27.89 -8.26
CA ALA A 70 -32.18 -28.69 -7.54
C ALA A 70 -31.57 -29.21 -6.22
N VAL A 71 -32.34 -29.17 -5.13
CA VAL A 71 -31.91 -29.61 -3.79
C VAL A 71 -31.40 -31.06 -3.81
N SER A 72 -32.03 -31.93 -4.60
CA SER A 72 -31.63 -33.33 -4.79
C SER A 72 -30.36 -33.56 -5.61
N ALA A 73 -29.80 -32.52 -6.24
CA ALA A 73 -28.63 -32.62 -7.12
C ALA A 73 -27.34 -32.03 -6.51
N ILE A 74 -27.39 -31.48 -5.30
CA ILE A 74 -26.23 -30.82 -4.65
C ILE A 74 -25.10 -31.82 -4.38
N ASP A 75 -25.41 -33.03 -3.88
CA ASP A 75 -24.41 -34.07 -3.67
C ASP A 75 -23.78 -34.54 -5.00
N ALA A 76 -24.58 -34.60 -6.07
CA ALA A 76 -24.11 -34.93 -7.42
C ALA A 76 -23.20 -33.83 -7.99
N LEU A 77 -23.48 -32.56 -7.72
CA LEU A 77 -22.60 -31.44 -8.04
C LEU A 77 -21.29 -31.51 -7.24
N ALA A 78 -21.37 -31.85 -5.95
CA ALA A 78 -20.19 -31.94 -5.09
C ALA A 78 -19.21 -33.02 -5.55
N VAL A 79 -19.67 -34.20 -6.02
CA VAL A 79 -18.75 -35.26 -6.45
C VAL A 79 -18.00 -34.98 -7.75
N LEU A 80 -18.37 -33.94 -8.52
CA LEU A 80 -17.68 -33.60 -9.77
C LEU A 80 -16.20 -33.27 -9.56
N GLU A 81 -15.37 -33.75 -10.48
CA GLU A 81 -13.98 -33.32 -10.64
C GLU A 81 -13.95 -31.84 -11.03
N GLY A 82 -13.00 -31.07 -10.47
CA GLY A 82 -12.93 -29.62 -10.64
C GLY A 82 -13.82 -28.79 -9.71
N VAL A 83 -14.91 -29.34 -9.13
CA VAL A 83 -15.68 -28.63 -8.08
C VAL A 83 -14.86 -28.65 -6.79
N VAL A 84 -14.46 -27.48 -6.31
CA VAL A 84 -13.69 -27.29 -5.07
C VAL A 84 -14.62 -27.05 -3.89
N ARG A 85 -15.65 -26.21 -4.08
CA ARG A 85 -16.53 -25.73 -3.00
C ARG A 85 -17.90 -25.34 -3.53
N ILE A 86 -18.92 -25.48 -2.69
CA ILE A 86 -20.29 -25.00 -2.88
C ILE A 86 -20.68 -24.26 -1.59
N GLU A 87 -20.98 -22.97 -1.67
CA GLU A 87 -21.64 -22.20 -0.60
C GLU A 87 -23.12 -21.99 -0.92
N GLY A 88 -23.98 -22.10 0.09
CA GLY A 88 -25.34 -21.58 0.01
C GLY A 88 -25.39 -20.05 0.12
N ALA A 89 -26.50 -19.47 -0.33
CA ALA A 89 -26.82 -18.07 -0.11
C ALA A 89 -26.70 -17.65 1.38
N ARG A 90 -25.99 -16.55 1.65
CA ARG A 90 -25.86 -15.91 2.98
C ARG A 90 -26.46 -14.51 2.92
N LEU A 91 -27.29 -14.13 3.89
CA LEU A 91 -27.97 -12.83 3.89
C LEU A 91 -27.00 -11.65 4.00
N MET A 92 -27.39 -10.51 3.46
CA MET A 92 -26.63 -9.25 3.49
C MET A 92 -27.45 -8.17 4.22
N HIS A 93 -26.89 -7.58 5.27
CA HIS A 93 -27.57 -6.60 6.13
C HIS A 93 -27.13 -5.17 5.79
N PRO A 94 -28.04 -4.17 5.70
CA PRO A 94 -27.67 -2.77 5.58
C PRO A 94 -27.01 -2.28 6.88
N MET A 95 -25.97 -1.45 6.78
CA MET A 95 -25.22 -0.99 7.96
C MET A 95 -25.67 0.42 8.38
N LEU A 96 -26.82 0.51 9.05
CA LEU A 96 -27.50 1.74 9.45
C LEU A 96 -27.71 1.86 10.97
N ASP A 97 -27.63 3.09 11.49
CA ASP A 97 -27.94 3.48 12.87
C ASP A 97 -28.80 4.76 12.93
N ILE A 98 -29.44 5.00 14.09
CA ILE A 98 -30.30 6.17 14.36
C ILE A 98 -29.45 7.41 14.71
N ALA A 99 -29.90 8.63 14.35
CA ALA A 99 -29.00 9.65 13.76
C ALA A 99 -28.79 11.04 14.49
N THR A 100 -28.24 12.04 13.73
CA THR A 100 -28.02 13.51 13.95
C THR A 100 -26.68 14.07 14.58
N ALA A 101 -25.73 14.82 13.94
CA ALA A 101 -25.48 15.37 12.56
C ALA A 101 -23.93 15.40 12.12
N ASP A 102 -23.60 15.56 10.82
CA ASP A 102 -22.35 16.10 10.16
C ASP A 102 -21.10 15.31 9.67
N ALA A 103 -20.35 15.99 8.76
CA ALA A 103 -19.07 15.66 8.12
C ALA A 103 -18.25 16.94 7.80
N HIS A 104 -16.99 17.08 8.26
CA HIS A 104 -16.20 18.32 8.06
C HIS A 104 -15.36 18.32 6.76
N LEU A 105 -15.76 19.19 5.82
CA LEU A 105 -14.90 19.82 4.82
C LEU A 105 -14.29 21.12 5.41
N GLY A 106 -13.28 21.71 4.73
CA GLY A 106 -12.38 22.72 5.30
C GLY A 106 -13.04 23.96 5.95
N ASN A 107 -12.28 24.62 6.84
CA ASN A 107 -12.73 25.75 7.67
C ASN A 107 -13.19 26.98 6.87
N THR A 108 -14.46 27.00 6.45
CA THR A 108 -15.41 28.09 6.70
C THR A 108 -16.81 27.71 6.21
N ARG A 109 -17.81 27.82 7.10
CA ARG A 109 -19.26 27.58 6.90
C ARG A 109 -19.72 26.11 6.90
N SER A 110 -20.27 25.68 8.03
CA SER A 110 -21.40 24.73 8.07
C SER A 110 -22.61 25.31 7.28
N PRO A 111 -23.57 24.51 6.74
CA PRO A 111 -23.72 23.05 6.80
C PRO A 111 -23.79 22.36 5.41
N GLY A 112 -23.55 21.05 5.39
CA GLY A 112 -23.95 20.15 4.28
C GLY A 112 -22.95 20.07 3.13
N ILE A 113 -22.13 19.01 3.12
CA ILE A 113 -21.19 18.56 2.06
C ILE A 113 -20.95 19.60 0.96
N GLY A 114 -20.10 20.58 1.27
CA GLY A 114 -19.80 21.69 0.37
C GLY A 114 -19.09 21.24 -0.90
N THR A 115 -19.24 22.04 -1.96
CA THR A 115 -18.60 21.82 -3.27
C THR A 115 -17.11 21.47 -3.12
N PRO A 116 -16.61 20.34 -3.67
CA PRO A 116 -15.18 20.04 -3.66
C PRO A 116 -14.40 21.19 -4.31
N PRO A 117 -13.31 21.70 -3.70
CA PRO A 117 -12.53 22.82 -4.26
C PRO A 117 -11.60 22.39 -5.42
N THR A 118 -11.98 21.34 -6.15
CA THR A 118 -11.20 20.74 -7.23
C THR A 118 -11.93 20.92 -8.57
N ALA A 119 -11.19 20.91 -9.68
CA ALA A 119 -11.78 20.96 -11.03
C ALA A 119 -12.61 19.70 -11.37
N TYR A 120 -12.46 18.64 -10.59
CA TYR A 120 -13.10 17.34 -10.74
C TYR A 120 -14.42 17.29 -9.98
N ARG A 121 -15.45 16.72 -10.62
CA ARG A 121 -16.83 16.63 -10.13
C ARG A 121 -17.46 15.25 -10.39
N GLY A 122 -16.70 14.28 -10.87
CA GLY A 122 -17.12 12.91 -11.23
C GLY A 122 -17.38 12.68 -12.73
N ARG A 123 -17.07 13.65 -13.61
CA ARG A 123 -17.47 13.58 -15.03
C ARG A 123 -16.91 12.34 -15.73
N ASN A 124 -17.73 11.72 -16.58
CA ASN A 124 -17.42 10.48 -17.29
C ASN A 124 -17.12 9.25 -16.41
N VAL A 125 -17.17 9.37 -15.08
CA VAL A 125 -17.07 8.23 -14.16
C VAL A 125 -18.46 7.71 -13.80
N ILE A 126 -18.55 6.41 -13.50
CA ILE A 126 -19.77 5.77 -13.02
C ILE A 126 -19.62 5.50 -11.51
N VAL A 127 -20.62 5.88 -10.73
CA VAL A 127 -20.83 5.34 -9.38
C VAL A 127 -21.84 4.21 -9.49
N GLY A 128 -21.37 2.98 -9.28
CA GLY A 128 -22.21 1.80 -9.15
C GLY A 128 -22.63 1.60 -7.70
N LEU A 129 -23.90 1.32 -7.45
CA LEU A 129 -24.44 1.07 -6.12
C LEU A 129 -25.10 -0.29 -6.05
N ILE A 130 -24.84 -1.01 -4.96
CA ILE A 130 -25.48 -2.28 -4.59
C ILE A 130 -26.21 -2.01 -3.26
N ASP A 131 -27.53 -1.80 -3.31
CA ASP A 131 -28.29 -1.23 -2.20
C ASP A 131 -29.83 -1.50 -2.28
N SER A 132 -30.66 -0.79 -1.50
CA SER A 132 -32.13 -0.91 -1.48
C SER A 132 -32.86 -0.33 -2.70
N GLY A 133 -32.12 0.24 -3.66
CA GLY A 133 -32.65 0.90 -4.85
C GLY A 133 -32.43 2.42 -4.84
N ILE A 134 -33.07 3.10 -5.78
CA ILE A 134 -32.99 4.56 -5.92
C ILE A 134 -34.35 5.15 -6.29
N ASP A 135 -34.76 6.22 -5.60
CA ASP A 135 -35.79 7.11 -6.12
C ASP A 135 -35.24 7.88 -7.32
N TYR A 136 -35.41 7.29 -8.51
CA TYR A 136 -35.01 7.88 -9.78
C TYR A 136 -35.78 9.18 -10.11
N THR A 137 -36.88 9.46 -9.41
CA THR A 137 -37.63 10.71 -9.59
C THR A 137 -36.98 11.87 -8.83
N HIS A 138 -36.16 11.60 -7.81
CA HIS A 138 -35.53 12.65 -7.00
C HIS A 138 -34.66 13.60 -7.84
N ALA A 139 -34.87 14.91 -7.70
CA ALA A 139 -34.25 15.93 -8.57
C ALA A 139 -32.71 15.93 -8.50
N SER A 140 -32.13 15.48 -7.38
CA SER A 140 -30.68 15.33 -7.22
C SER A 140 -30.03 14.36 -8.20
N PHE A 141 -30.79 13.50 -8.90
CA PHE A 141 -30.25 12.54 -9.89
C PHE A 141 -30.50 12.95 -11.34
N ARG A 142 -30.96 14.19 -11.60
CA ARG A 142 -31.28 14.70 -12.94
C ARG A 142 -30.28 15.75 -13.47
N ARG A 143 -30.01 15.77 -14.77
CA ARG A 143 -29.19 16.76 -15.52
C ARG A 143 -29.94 18.08 -15.73
N ALA A 144 -29.25 19.09 -16.28
CA ALA A 144 -29.76 20.47 -16.47
C ALA A 144 -31.06 20.55 -17.28
N ASP A 145 -31.21 19.68 -18.25
CA ASP A 145 -32.39 19.50 -19.11
C ASP A 145 -33.53 18.68 -18.47
N GLY A 146 -33.35 18.19 -17.24
CA GLY A 146 -34.29 17.32 -16.54
C GLY A 146 -34.12 15.82 -16.83
N SER A 147 -33.21 15.42 -17.73
CA SER A 147 -32.92 14.01 -18.03
C SER A 147 -32.23 13.30 -16.86
N THR A 148 -32.34 11.98 -16.76
CA THR A 148 -31.71 11.19 -15.68
C THR A 148 -30.20 11.05 -15.85
N ARG A 149 -29.44 11.08 -14.75
CA ARG A 149 -28.04 10.61 -14.66
C ARG A 149 -27.91 9.12 -14.36
N ILE A 150 -29.03 8.44 -14.13
CA ILE A 150 -29.05 7.00 -13.87
C ILE A 150 -29.04 6.28 -15.22
N LEU A 151 -27.92 5.62 -15.53
CA LEU A 151 -27.70 4.88 -16.77
C LEU A 151 -28.53 3.61 -16.79
N ARG A 152 -28.53 2.88 -15.68
CA ARG A 152 -29.25 1.62 -15.52
C ARG A 152 -29.77 1.46 -14.09
N ILE A 153 -30.93 0.82 -13.98
CA ILE A 153 -31.44 0.26 -12.73
C ILE A 153 -31.68 -1.23 -12.98
N TRP A 154 -31.06 -2.11 -12.20
CA TRP A 154 -31.49 -3.51 -12.12
C TRP A 154 -32.17 -3.74 -10.78
N ASP A 155 -33.48 -4.01 -10.81
CA ASP A 155 -34.23 -4.42 -9.62
C ASP A 155 -34.30 -5.94 -9.56
N GLN A 156 -33.50 -6.55 -8.68
CA GLN A 156 -33.36 -8.02 -8.60
C GLN A 156 -34.59 -8.73 -8.02
N PHE A 157 -35.56 -7.99 -7.48
CA PHE A 157 -36.76 -8.54 -6.81
C PHE A 157 -38.04 -8.33 -7.62
N LEU A 158 -38.02 -7.51 -8.67
CA LEU A 158 -39.13 -7.46 -9.61
C LEU A 158 -39.20 -8.73 -10.47
N VAL A 159 -40.35 -9.41 -10.42
CA VAL A 159 -40.74 -10.36 -11.46
C VAL A 159 -41.09 -9.56 -12.72
N PRO A 160 -40.55 -9.88 -13.91
CA PRO A 160 -40.87 -9.20 -15.16
C PRO A 160 -42.36 -9.21 -15.50
N ALA A 161 -42.91 -8.04 -15.83
CA ALA A 161 -44.21 -7.90 -16.47
C ALA A 161 -44.09 -7.94 -18.00
N ALA A 162 -45.22 -7.88 -18.72
CA ALA A 162 -45.22 -7.83 -20.18
C ALA A 162 -44.48 -6.59 -20.70
N GLY A 163 -43.42 -6.81 -21.48
CA GLY A 163 -42.55 -5.76 -22.02
C GLY A 163 -41.32 -5.43 -21.14
N GLU A 164 -41.16 -6.10 -20.00
CA GLU A 164 -39.96 -6.03 -19.16
C GLU A 164 -39.13 -7.32 -19.29
N ALA A 165 -37.85 -7.24 -18.96
CA ALA A 165 -36.94 -8.39 -18.96
C ALA A 165 -35.84 -8.23 -17.89
N ALA A 166 -35.27 -9.36 -17.46
CA ALA A 166 -34.00 -9.40 -16.74
C ALA A 166 -32.85 -8.89 -17.64
N PRO A 167 -31.74 -8.40 -17.06
CA PRO A 167 -30.57 -8.03 -17.85
C PRO A 167 -30.02 -9.23 -18.62
N ALA A 168 -29.39 -8.98 -19.77
CA ALA A 168 -28.87 -10.04 -20.63
C ALA A 168 -27.89 -10.96 -19.88
N GLY A 169 -28.16 -12.27 -19.90
CA GLY A 169 -27.41 -13.30 -19.17
C GLY A 169 -28.05 -13.74 -17.86
N TYR A 170 -28.98 -12.97 -17.29
CA TYR A 170 -29.65 -13.27 -16.03
C TYR A 170 -31.09 -13.75 -16.25
N SER A 171 -31.59 -14.58 -15.33
CA SER A 171 -32.94 -15.18 -15.37
C SER A 171 -33.98 -14.45 -14.52
N TYR A 172 -33.58 -13.44 -13.74
CA TYR A 172 -34.40 -12.81 -12.71
C TYR A 172 -34.21 -11.29 -12.62
N GLY A 173 -35.17 -10.62 -11.98
CA GLY A 173 -35.19 -9.17 -11.84
C GLY A 173 -35.65 -8.46 -13.12
N VAL A 174 -35.65 -7.13 -13.09
CA VAL A 174 -35.97 -6.27 -14.24
C VAL A 174 -34.89 -5.20 -14.44
N GLU A 175 -34.40 -5.05 -15.67
CA GLU A 175 -33.53 -3.94 -16.07
C GLU A 175 -34.35 -2.76 -16.64
N TYR A 176 -34.01 -1.55 -16.19
CA TYR A 176 -34.49 -0.30 -16.78
C TYR A 176 -33.31 0.55 -17.28
N THR A 177 -33.43 1.01 -18.52
CA THR A 177 -32.47 1.91 -19.18
C THR A 177 -32.76 3.38 -18.89
N ASP A 178 -31.74 4.22 -19.05
CA ASP A 178 -31.85 5.68 -19.06
C ASP A 178 -32.95 6.20 -20.01
N THR A 179 -33.16 5.55 -21.16
CA THR A 179 -34.28 5.86 -22.08
C THR A 179 -35.65 5.61 -21.43
N GLN A 180 -35.84 4.47 -20.79
CA GLN A 180 -37.10 4.14 -20.08
C GLN A 180 -37.31 5.06 -18.86
N ILE A 181 -36.24 5.36 -18.12
CA ILE A 181 -36.28 6.27 -16.97
C ILE A 181 -36.63 7.68 -17.43
N ASN A 182 -36.03 8.20 -18.51
CA ASN A 182 -36.41 9.49 -19.09
C ASN A 182 -37.88 9.53 -19.56
N SER A 183 -38.36 8.44 -20.16
CA SER A 183 -39.78 8.30 -20.53
C SER A 183 -40.71 8.29 -19.29
N ALA A 184 -40.29 7.66 -18.20
CA ALA A 184 -41.00 7.71 -16.91
C ALA A 184 -41.00 9.13 -16.31
N LEU A 185 -39.88 9.84 -16.33
CA LEU A 185 -39.77 11.21 -15.81
C LEU A 185 -40.66 12.23 -16.56
N GLY A 186 -41.04 11.95 -17.81
CA GLY A 186 -42.00 12.72 -18.59
C GLY A 186 -43.47 12.32 -18.39
N ASN A 187 -43.75 11.27 -17.61
CA ASN A 187 -45.10 10.77 -17.34
C ASN A 187 -45.66 11.39 -16.04
N ALA A 188 -46.97 11.65 -16.00
CA ALA A 188 -47.66 12.14 -14.80
C ALA A 188 -47.61 11.15 -13.61
N ASN A 189 -47.42 9.85 -13.88
CA ASN A 189 -47.11 8.82 -12.90
C ASN A 189 -45.87 8.03 -13.37
N PRO A 190 -44.64 8.45 -13.03
CA PRO A 190 -43.41 7.81 -13.49
C PRO A 190 -43.37 6.30 -13.21
N HIS A 191 -43.88 5.88 -12.05
CA HIS A 191 -43.87 4.47 -11.63
C HIS A 191 -44.86 3.57 -12.39
N SER A 192 -45.67 4.13 -13.28
CA SER A 192 -46.44 3.36 -14.27
C SER A 192 -45.58 2.86 -15.44
N VAL A 193 -44.41 3.47 -15.66
CA VAL A 193 -43.45 3.13 -16.74
C VAL A 193 -42.24 2.39 -16.16
N VAL A 194 -41.68 2.87 -15.04
CA VAL A 194 -40.55 2.22 -14.33
C VAL A 194 -41.01 1.86 -12.92
N ARG A 195 -41.36 0.59 -12.71
CA ARG A 195 -41.98 0.10 -11.46
C ARG A 195 -41.03 0.05 -10.26
N HIS A 196 -39.75 0.27 -10.49
CA HIS A 196 -38.73 0.36 -9.44
C HIS A 196 -39.09 1.41 -8.39
N ARG A 197 -38.75 1.10 -7.13
CA ARG A 197 -38.99 1.91 -5.93
C ARG A 197 -37.92 1.63 -4.90
N ASP A 198 -37.50 2.67 -4.19
CA ASP A 198 -36.67 2.55 -2.98
C ASP A 198 -37.53 2.77 -1.73
N ARG A 199 -38.25 1.72 -1.32
CA ARG A 199 -39.02 1.70 -0.07
C ARG A 199 -38.14 1.59 1.18
N GLY A 200 -36.84 1.33 1.02
CA GLY A 200 -35.88 1.32 2.11
C GLY A 200 -35.26 2.69 2.38
N ALA A 201 -35.37 3.62 1.42
CA ALA A 201 -34.77 4.96 1.37
C ALA A 201 -33.23 5.03 1.48
N HIS A 202 -32.60 3.92 1.85
CA HIS A 202 -31.18 3.79 2.13
C HIS A 202 -30.33 4.01 0.89
N GLY A 203 -30.60 3.27 -0.20
CA GLY A 203 -29.87 3.41 -1.46
C GLY A 203 -30.02 4.79 -2.10
N THR A 204 -31.18 5.45 -1.94
CA THR A 204 -31.39 6.86 -2.30
C THR A 204 -30.48 7.79 -1.50
N HIS A 205 -30.36 7.59 -0.20
CA HIS A 205 -29.49 8.37 0.69
C HIS A 205 -28.01 8.18 0.34
N VAL A 206 -27.58 6.93 0.18
CA VAL A 206 -26.21 6.53 -0.20
C VAL A 206 -25.84 7.09 -1.58
N ALA A 207 -26.73 6.98 -2.57
CA ALA A 207 -26.54 7.57 -3.91
C ALA A 207 -26.44 9.10 -3.86
N GLY A 208 -27.20 9.74 -2.97
CA GLY A 208 -27.12 11.17 -2.72
C GLY A 208 -25.75 11.62 -2.19
N ILE A 209 -25.15 10.87 -1.25
CA ILE A 209 -23.82 11.17 -0.68
C ILE A 209 -22.72 11.01 -1.74
N ALA A 210 -22.76 9.91 -2.50
CA ALA A 210 -21.72 9.64 -3.49
C ALA A 210 -21.82 10.59 -4.68
N ALA A 211 -23.03 10.78 -5.23
CA ALA A 211 -23.23 11.36 -6.56
C ALA A 211 -24.38 12.37 -6.69
N GLY A 212 -25.12 12.70 -5.62
CA GLY A 212 -26.21 13.70 -5.68
C GLY A 212 -25.72 15.08 -6.12
N ASN A 213 -26.51 15.83 -6.91
CA ASN A 213 -26.10 17.15 -7.41
C ASN A 213 -26.71 18.35 -6.66
N GLY A 214 -27.38 18.10 -5.53
CA GLY A 214 -27.92 19.13 -4.63
C GLY A 214 -29.11 19.93 -5.15
N ARG A 215 -29.69 19.58 -6.30
CA ARG A 215 -30.68 20.44 -6.98
C ARG A 215 -32.06 20.53 -6.35
N ALA A 216 -32.46 19.58 -5.50
CA ALA A 216 -33.79 19.63 -4.88
C ALA A 216 -33.93 20.78 -3.86
N ALA A 217 -32.85 21.12 -3.12
CA ALA A 217 -32.84 22.19 -2.12
C ALA A 217 -31.73 23.25 -2.32
N GLY A 218 -30.83 23.06 -3.28
CA GLY A 218 -29.72 23.97 -3.59
C GLY A 218 -28.50 23.87 -2.67
N THR A 219 -28.52 23.00 -1.64
CA THR A 219 -27.56 23.00 -0.53
C THR A 219 -26.80 21.69 -0.30
N PHE A 220 -27.38 20.52 -0.60
CA PHE A 220 -26.79 19.22 -0.24
C PHE A 220 -26.30 18.44 -1.47
N ALA A 221 -25.09 18.75 -1.93
CA ALA A 221 -24.42 18.01 -3.00
C ALA A 221 -23.65 16.80 -2.44
N GLY A 222 -23.59 15.72 -3.21
CA GLY A 222 -22.68 14.61 -2.98
C GLY A 222 -21.25 14.92 -3.44
N VAL A 223 -20.32 14.02 -3.17
CA VAL A 223 -18.88 14.23 -3.44
C VAL A 223 -18.58 14.28 -4.95
N ALA A 224 -19.28 13.48 -5.77
CA ALA A 224 -19.12 13.41 -7.23
C ALA A 224 -20.42 13.82 -7.96
N PRO A 225 -20.84 15.11 -7.90
CA PRO A 225 -22.16 15.57 -8.33
C PRO A 225 -22.40 15.52 -9.85
N GLU A 226 -21.39 15.19 -10.66
CA GLU A 226 -21.47 15.03 -12.12
C GLU A 226 -21.12 13.61 -12.59
N ALA A 227 -20.95 12.64 -11.67
CA ALA A 227 -20.92 11.22 -12.03
C ALA A 227 -22.28 10.75 -12.56
N ASP A 228 -22.27 9.73 -13.42
CA ASP A 228 -23.50 8.99 -13.75
C ASP A 228 -23.62 7.76 -12.84
N ILE A 229 -24.83 7.22 -12.73
CA ILE A 229 -25.20 6.22 -11.72
C ILE A 229 -25.60 4.90 -12.38
N ILE A 230 -25.16 3.78 -11.82
CA ILE A 230 -25.80 2.47 -12.01
C ILE A 230 -26.30 2.02 -10.64
N MET A 231 -27.58 1.70 -10.52
CA MET A 231 -28.16 1.15 -9.30
C MET A 231 -28.53 -0.31 -9.52
N VAL A 232 -28.05 -1.20 -8.65
CA VAL A 232 -28.60 -2.55 -8.50
C VAL A 232 -29.30 -2.60 -7.16
N ARG A 233 -30.62 -2.77 -7.21
CA ARG A 233 -31.40 -3.07 -6.01
C ARG A 233 -31.31 -4.53 -5.70
N ASN A 234 -30.77 -4.84 -4.53
CA ASN A 234 -30.62 -6.19 -4.04
C ASN A 234 -31.38 -6.43 -2.71
N ASP A 235 -32.23 -5.51 -2.25
CA ASP A 235 -33.22 -5.77 -1.20
C ASP A 235 -34.68 -5.76 -1.71
N SER A 236 -35.59 -6.17 -0.85
CA SER A 236 -37.03 -6.01 -1.02
C SER A 236 -37.66 -5.59 0.31
N ARG A 237 -38.58 -4.62 0.26
CA ARG A 237 -39.48 -4.31 1.39
C ARG A 237 -40.93 -4.54 0.98
N GLY A 238 -41.60 -5.42 1.71
CA GLY A 238 -43.02 -5.69 1.61
C GLY A 238 -43.86 -4.46 1.91
N SER A 239 -45.12 -4.44 1.46
CA SER A 239 -46.07 -3.35 1.76
C SER A 239 -46.52 -3.32 3.22
N ASP A 240 -46.16 -4.35 4.00
CA ASP A 240 -46.33 -4.48 5.45
C ASP A 240 -45.06 -4.07 6.24
N GLY A 241 -44.00 -3.63 5.56
CA GLY A 241 -42.72 -3.29 6.17
C GLY A 241 -41.75 -4.46 6.36
N THR A 242 -42.10 -5.69 5.96
CA THR A 242 -41.16 -6.83 6.06
C THR A 242 -39.95 -6.63 5.15
N LEU A 243 -38.74 -6.74 5.72
CA LEU A 243 -37.48 -6.61 5.00
C LEU A 243 -36.99 -8.00 4.54
N GLN A 244 -36.92 -8.17 3.23
CA GLN A 244 -36.34 -9.31 2.53
C GLN A 244 -34.97 -8.88 2.01
N LEU A 245 -33.91 -9.38 2.63
CA LEU A 245 -32.55 -8.93 2.38
C LEU A 245 -31.89 -9.62 1.18
N ALA A 246 -30.85 -8.99 0.65
CA ALA A 246 -30.00 -9.60 -0.37
C ALA A 246 -29.31 -10.84 0.16
N ASN A 247 -28.70 -11.59 -0.75
CA ASN A 247 -27.76 -12.63 -0.38
C ASN A 247 -26.44 -12.54 -1.17
N SER A 248 -25.42 -13.23 -0.69
CA SER A 248 -24.08 -13.29 -1.27
C SER A 248 -24.07 -13.62 -2.78
N VAL A 249 -24.96 -14.50 -3.24
CA VAL A 249 -25.11 -14.88 -4.67
C VAL A 249 -25.55 -13.66 -5.48
N ARG A 250 -26.65 -13.02 -5.06
CA ARG A 250 -27.22 -11.81 -5.68
C ARG A 250 -26.25 -10.63 -5.68
N THR A 251 -25.41 -10.52 -4.66
CA THR A 251 -24.35 -9.48 -4.56
C THR A 251 -23.20 -9.74 -5.55
N VAL A 252 -22.75 -10.98 -5.74
CA VAL A 252 -21.77 -11.32 -6.80
C VAL A 252 -22.33 -11.02 -8.18
N ASP A 253 -23.59 -11.40 -8.42
CA ASP A 253 -24.29 -11.09 -9.68
C ASP A 253 -24.39 -9.58 -9.93
N ALA A 254 -24.74 -8.78 -8.91
CA ALA A 254 -24.80 -7.32 -8.97
C ALA A 254 -23.44 -6.69 -9.30
N LEU A 255 -22.37 -7.17 -8.67
CA LEU A 255 -21.00 -6.69 -8.91
C LEU A 255 -20.56 -6.97 -10.35
N HIS A 256 -20.77 -8.20 -10.83
CA HIS A 256 -20.46 -8.60 -12.20
C HIS A 256 -21.26 -7.79 -13.22
N TYR A 257 -22.56 -7.56 -12.97
CA TYR A 257 -23.40 -6.73 -13.82
C TYR A 257 -22.88 -5.28 -13.94
N ILE A 258 -22.62 -4.60 -12.81
CA ILE A 258 -22.14 -3.20 -12.81
C ILE A 258 -20.84 -3.07 -13.61
N TYR A 259 -19.86 -3.95 -13.36
CA TYR A 259 -18.58 -3.91 -14.07
C TYR A 259 -18.71 -4.27 -15.55
N SER A 260 -19.66 -5.14 -15.92
CA SER A 260 -19.94 -5.49 -17.31
C SER A 260 -20.57 -4.32 -18.08
N VAL A 261 -21.55 -3.63 -17.48
CA VAL A 261 -22.16 -2.43 -18.08
C VAL A 261 -21.14 -1.30 -18.21
N ALA A 262 -20.34 -1.03 -17.17
CA ALA A 262 -19.31 -0.01 -17.23
C ALA A 262 -18.24 -0.29 -18.29
N ALA A 263 -17.83 -1.56 -18.45
CA ALA A 263 -16.93 -1.99 -19.51
C ALA A 263 -17.54 -1.84 -20.91
N ALA A 264 -18.82 -2.21 -21.09
CA ALA A 264 -19.55 -2.02 -22.35
C ALA A 264 -19.71 -0.54 -22.73
N LEU A 265 -19.79 0.35 -21.75
CA LEU A 265 -19.79 1.81 -21.94
C LEU A 265 -18.38 2.42 -22.06
N ASN A 266 -17.31 1.63 -21.89
CA ASN A 266 -15.91 2.06 -21.83
C ASN A 266 -15.67 3.22 -20.83
N ARG A 267 -16.18 3.08 -19.61
CA ARG A 267 -16.08 4.09 -18.56
C ARG A 267 -15.45 3.55 -17.27
N PRO A 268 -14.64 4.35 -16.56
CA PRO A 268 -14.19 4.00 -15.22
C PRO A 268 -15.38 3.96 -14.25
N VAL A 269 -15.30 3.07 -13.27
CA VAL A 269 -16.38 2.79 -12.32
C VAL A 269 -15.84 2.49 -10.93
N VAL A 270 -16.50 3.07 -9.94
CA VAL A 270 -16.36 2.71 -8.53
C VAL A 270 -17.68 2.12 -8.04
N VAL A 271 -17.60 0.95 -7.40
CA VAL A 271 -18.75 0.29 -6.76
C VAL A 271 -18.77 0.64 -5.28
N ASN A 272 -19.93 1.10 -4.80
CA ASN A 272 -20.26 1.26 -3.40
C ASN A 272 -21.16 0.10 -2.94
N GLN A 273 -20.77 -0.61 -1.88
CA GLN A 273 -21.63 -1.56 -1.19
C GLN A 273 -21.75 -1.19 0.30
N SER A 274 -22.95 -0.78 0.70
CA SER A 274 -23.27 -0.37 2.08
C SER A 274 -23.99 -1.50 2.86
N GLN A 275 -23.52 -2.74 2.65
CA GLN A 275 -24.12 -3.96 3.20
C GLN A 275 -23.05 -5.00 3.55
N SER A 276 -23.24 -5.74 4.65
CA SER A 276 -22.31 -6.77 5.12
C SER A 276 -23.00 -7.93 5.85
N MET A 277 -22.21 -8.93 6.26
CA MET A 277 -22.62 -10.18 6.93
C MET A 277 -21.53 -10.65 7.91
N ASN A 278 -21.92 -11.49 8.86
CA ASN A 278 -21.10 -11.98 9.98
C ASN A 278 -20.94 -13.52 9.99
N VAL A 279 -21.65 -14.28 9.15
CA VAL A 279 -21.36 -15.72 8.97
C VAL A 279 -20.16 -15.91 8.04
N GLY A 280 -19.01 -16.27 8.60
CA GLY A 280 -17.84 -16.72 7.86
C GLY A 280 -16.55 -16.57 8.66
N PRO A 281 -15.39 -16.78 8.01
CA PRO A 281 -14.10 -16.78 8.69
C PRO A 281 -13.46 -15.39 8.85
N HIS A 282 -14.08 -14.29 8.37
CA HIS A 282 -13.58 -12.91 8.47
C HIS A 282 -12.10 -12.70 8.05
N ASP A 283 -11.60 -13.51 7.11
CA ASP A 283 -10.19 -13.54 6.66
C ASP A 283 -10.01 -13.42 5.12
N GLY A 284 -11.07 -13.05 4.39
CA GLY A 284 -11.00 -12.87 2.94
C GLY A 284 -11.23 -14.14 2.11
N THR A 285 -11.61 -15.27 2.74
CA THR A 285 -11.70 -16.58 2.06
C THR A 285 -13.11 -17.06 1.68
N THR A 286 -14.19 -16.30 1.98
CA THR A 286 -15.52 -16.61 1.42
C THR A 286 -15.55 -16.44 -0.10
N LEU A 287 -16.41 -17.18 -0.80
CA LEU A 287 -16.54 -17.06 -2.26
C LEU A 287 -17.03 -15.66 -2.70
N LEU A 288 -17.78 -14.95 -1.85
CA LEU A 288 -18.12 -13.53 -2.02
C LEU A 288 -16.85 -12.65 -2.03
N GLU A 289 -16.00 -12.75 -1.00
CA GLU A 289 -14.77 -11.94 -0.92
C GLU A 289 -13.79 -12.31 -2.04
N GLN A 290 -13.68 -13.59 -2.39
CA GLN A 290 -12.84 -14.02 -3.51
C GLN A 290 -13.38 -13.48 -4.86
N ALA A 291 -14.70 -13.48 -5.10
CA ALA A 291 -15.31 -12.89 -6.29
C ALA A 291 -15.03 -11.37 -6.37
N ILE A 292 -15.16 -10.65 -5.25
CA ILE A 292 -14.78 -9.22 -5.16
C ILE A 292 -13.31 -9.03 -5.55
N ASN A 293 -12.37 -9.78 -4.96
CA ASN A 293 -10.94 -9.66 -5.28
C ASN A 293 -10.65 -10.00 -6.76
N ARG A 294 -11.38 -10.94 -7.38
CA ARG A 294 -11.20 -11.33 -8.79
C ARG A 294 -11.57 -10.21 -9.77
N GLU A 295 -12.67 -9.49 -9.53
CA GLU A 295 -13.08 -8.33 -10.35
C GLU A 295 -12.18 -7.09 -10.22
N LEU A 296 -11.25 -7.09 -9.25
CA LEU A 296 -10.37 -5.98 -8.91
C LEU A 296 -8.94 -6.10 -9.49
N GLY A 297 -8.29 -4.95 -9.58
CA GLY A 297 -6.95 -4.77 -10.16
C GLY A 297 -6.92 -4.49 -11.67
N PHE A 298 -8.07 -4.39 -12.33
CA PHE A 298 -8.16 -3.83 -13.69
C PHE A 298 -8.09 -2.28 -13.64
N PRO A 299 -7.50 -1.62 -14.65
CA PRO A 299 -7.55 -0.17 -14.80
C PRO A 299 -8.99 0.36 -14.78
N GLY A 300 -9.22 1.47 -14.07
CA GLY A 300 -10.51 2.15 -14.03
C GLY A 300 -11.59 1.46 -13.20
N ARG A 301 -11.27 0.36 -12.49
CA ARG A 301 -12.21 -0.31 -11.57
C ARG A 301 -11.80 -0.13 -10.12
N ALA A 302 -12.79 0.21 -9.29
CA ALA A 302 -12.66 0.25 -7.84
C ALA A 302 -13.89 -0.32 -7.10
N TYR A 303 -13.70 -0.70 -5.85
CA TYR A 303 -14.75 -1.21 -4.94
C TYR A 303 -14.52 -0.70 -3.51
N VAL A 304 -15.58 -0.16 -2.91
CA VAL A 304 -15.59 0.47 -1.59
C VAL A 304 -16.76 -0.10 -0.79
N CYS A 305 -16.51 -0.51 0.45
CA CYS A 305 -17.52 -1.15 1.29
C CYS A 305 -17.46 -0.71 2.76
N SER A 306 -18.62 -0.77 3.42
CA SER A 306 -18.82 -0.46 4.83
C SER A 306 -18.11 -1.46 5.74
N SER A 307 -17.35 -1.02 6.75
CA SER A 307 -16.70 -1.94 7.69
C SER A 307 -17.67 -2.72 8.59
N GLY A 308 -18.91 -2.23 8.74
CA GLY A 308 -19.93 -2.78 9.62
C GLY A 308 -20.24 -1.86 10.81
N ASN A 309 -21.42 -2.03 11.40
CA ASN A 309 -21.88 -1.30 12.59
C ASN A 309 -22.07 -2.28 13.77
N GLN A 310 -21.05 -3.09 14.07
CA GLN A 310 -21.16 -4.23 14.99
C GLN A 310 -20.28 -4.15 16.24
N ALA A 311 -19.54 -3.04 16.44
CA ALA A 311 -18.56 -2.93 17.51
C ALA A 311 -19.16 -2.79 18.91
N ASP A 312 -20.36 -2.23 19.05
CA ASP A 312 -21.10 -2.06 20.32
C ASP A 312 -22.24 -3.07 20.51
N ASN A 313 -22.66 -3.76 19.44
CA ASN A 313 -23.66 -4.83 19.48
C ASN A 313 -23.20 -6.10 20.21
N ALA A 314 -21.92 -6.23 20.56
CA ALA A 314 -21.34 -7.39 21.24
C ALA A 314 -21.65 -8.75 20.58
N ILE A 315 -21.66 -8.78 19.24
CA ILE A 315 -21.89 -10.00 18.44
C ILE A 315 -20.62 -10.76 18.03
N ALA A 316 -19.45 -10.15 18.18
CA ALA A 316 -18.15 -10.82 18.02
C ALA A 316 -17.58 -11.22 19.39
N VAL A 317 -16.82 -12.30 19.46
CA VAL A 317 -16.05 -12.68 20.66
C VAL A 317 -14.76 -13.41 20.27
N SER A 318 -13.65 -13.06 20.93
CA SER A 318 -12.38 -13.80 20.88
C SER A 318 -12.14 -14.51 22.22
N GLY A 319 -11.59 -15.73 22.21
CA GLY A 319 -11.30 -16.46 23.45
C GLY A 319 -10.25 -17.55 23.29
N SER A 320 -9.97 -18.26 24.39
CA SER A 320 -9.04 -19.39 24.42
C SER A 320 -9.52 -20.49 25.37
N VAL A 321 -9.67 -21.71 24.83
CA VAL A 321 -10.05 -22.89 25.61
C VAL A 321 -8.78 -23.48 26.24
N PRO A 322 -8.70 -23.67 27.57
CA PRO A 322 -7.49 -24.13 28.23
C PRO A 322 -7.06 -25.54 27.79
N ALA A 323 -5.78 -25.85 27.91
CA ALA A 323 -5.25 -27.20 27.71
C ALA A 323 -5.90 -28.20 28.68
N SER A 324 -6.28 -29.39 28.17
CA SER A 324 -6.92 -30.46 28.94
C SER A 324 -8.13 -29.99 29.79
N GLY A 325 -8.93 -29.07 29.25
CA GLY A 325 -9.96 -28.36 30.01
C GLY A 325 -11.17 -27.93 29.18
N ASN A 326 -12.03 -27.10 29.76
CA ASN A 326 -13.19 -26.53 29.09
C ASN A 326 -13.29 -25.02 29.33
N LEU A 327 -14.05 -24.36 28.45
CA LEU A 327 -14.49 -22.99 28.57
C LEU A 327 -16.01 -22.95 28.40
N VAL A 328 -16.70 -22.18 29.24
CA VAL A 328 -18.13 -21.90 29.10
C VAL A 328 -18.30 -20.47 28.63
N GLN A 329 -18.59 -20.29 27.33
CA GLN A 329 -18.93 -18.99 26.78
C GLN A 329 -20.43 -18.77 26.89
N THR A 330 -20.86 -17.59 27.35
CA THR A 330 -22.28 -17.23 27.51
C THR A 330 -22.74 -16.23 26.46
N PHE A 331 -24.00 -16.34 26.05
CA PHE A 331 -24.74 -15.31 25.31
C PHE A 331 -26.15 -15.19 25.87
N SER A 332 -26.78 -14.02 25.69
CA SER A 332 -28.12 -13.75 26.18
C SER A 332 -29.09 -13.57 25.01
N VAL A 333 -30.16 -14.36 24.98
CA VAL A 333 -31.26 -14.23 24.01
C VAL A 333 -32.34 -13.29 24.58
N PRO A 334 -32.86 -12.31 23.82
CA PRO A 334 -33.89 -11.40 24.29
C PRO A 334 -35.27 -12.06 24.48
N ALA A 335 -36.19 -11.33 25.13
CA ALA A 335 -37.57 -11.80 25.34
C ALA A 335 -38.40 -11.70 24.05
N GLY A 336 -39.24 -12.71 23.79
CA GLY A 336 -40.14 -12.73 22.63
C GLY A 336 -39.47 -13.07 21.31
N ASP A 337 -38.27 -13.67 21.33
CA ASP A 337 -37.47 -13.90 20.15
C ASP A 337 -38.02 -14.99 19.21
N VAL A 338 -38.44 -14.61 18.01
CA VAL A 338 -39.04 -15.53 17.01
C VAL A 338 -38.16 -15.80 15.79
N VAL A 339 -36.93 -15.27 15.79
CA VAL A 339 -36.02 -15.28 14.63
C VAL A 339 -34.89 -16.27 14.83
N ASP A 340 -34.44 -16.93 13.77
CA ASP A 340 -33.33 -17.88 13.84
C ASP A 340 -32.00 -17.17 14.13
N ASP A 341 -31.32 -17.62 15.18
CA ASP A 341 -30.00 -17.14 15.57
C ASP A 341 -28.91 -18.08 15.04
N THR A 342 -27.89 -17.53 14.40
CA THR A 342 -26.73 -18.31 13.93
C THR A 342 -25.47 -17.87 14.68
N ILE A 343 -24.69 -18.81 15.17
CA ILE A 343 -23.39 -18.60 15.79
C ILE A 343 -22.35 -19.35 14.95
N ASP A 344 -21.37 -18.63 14.40
CA ASP A 344 -20.28 -19.21 13.62
C ASP A 344 -18.96 -19.09 14.40
N LEU A 345 -18.28 -20.21 14.65
CA LEU A 345 -17.08 -20.29 15.48
C LEU A 345 -15.92 -20.94 14.72
N TRP A 346 -14.78 -20.23 14.71
CA TRP A 346 -13.57 -20.57 13.96
C TRP A 346 -12.38 -20.80 14.89
N TYR A 347 -11.60 -21.86 14.65
CA TYR A 347 -10.41 -22.19 15.45
C TYR A 347 -9.32 -22.94 14.65
N PRO A 348 -8.04 -22.89 15.05
CA PRO A 348 -6.92 -23.37 14.23
C PRO A 348 -7.03 -24.84 13.78
N GLY A 349 -6.77 -25.10 12.50
CA GLY A 349 -6.92 -26.40 11.84
C GLY A 349 -6.25 -27.60 12.51
N ASN A 350 -5.14 -27.38 13.23
CA ASN A 350 -4.41 -28.41 13.96
C ASN A 350 -4.99 -28.76 15.35
N GLN A 351 -5.98 -28.01 15.85
CA GLN A 351 -6.61 -28.19 17.16
C GLN A 351 -7.95 -28.94 17.05
N ARG A 352 -8.55 -29.35 18.18
CA ARG A 352 -9.84 -30.08 18.20
C ARG A 352 -10.70 -29.63 19.38
N LEU A 353 -11.93 -29.22 19.12
CA LEU A 353 -12.91 -28.80 20.14
C LEU A 353 -14.20 -29.60 20.03
N SER A 354 -14.68 -30.15 21.15
CA SER A 354 -16.05 -30.65 21.28
C SER A 354 -16.96 -29.53 21.79
N VAL A 355 -18.22 -29.50 21.36
CA VAL A 355 -19.19 -28.46 21.74
C VAL A 355 -20.48 -29.04 22.34
N THR A 356 -21.07 -28.31 23.27
CA THR A 356 -22.40 -28.56 23.84
C THR A 356 -23.11 -27.23 24.04
N LEU A 357 -24.39 -27.16 23.68
CA LEU A 357 -25.23 -25.98 23.94
C LEU A 357 -26.21 -26.27 25.07
N THR A 358 -26.30 -25.39 26.06
CA THR A 358 -27.19 -25.50 27.22
C THR A 358 -28.11 -24.29 27.30
N ASN A 359 -29.42 -24.55 27.44
CA ASN A 359 -30.45 -23.52 27.50
C ASN A 359 -30.57 -22.84 28.89
N PRO A 360 -31.35 -21.76 29.03
CA PRO A 360 -31.51 -21.06 30.31
C PRO A 360 -32.10 -21.94 31.44
N ALA A 361 -32.84 -22.99 31.10
CA ALA A 361 -33.38 -23.97 32.05
C ALA A 361 -32.37 -25.06 32.48
N GLY A 362 -31.13 -25.01 31.98
CA GLY A 362 -30.08 -25.99 32.30
C GLY A 362 -30.12 -27.28 31.48
N VAL A 363 -30.98 -27.38 30.45
CA VAL A 363 -31.06 -28.54 29.56
C VAL A 363 -30.00 -28.40 28.47
N ALA A 364 -29.13 -29.41 28.36
CA ALA A 364 -28.02 -29.46 27.41
C ALA A 364 -28.34 -30.36 26.21
N THR A 365 -27.78 -30.02 25.05
CA THR A 365 -27.72 -30.93 23.90
C THR A 365 -26.80 -32.13 24.18
N PRO A 366 -26.89 -33.22 23.39
CA PRO A 366 -25.77 -34.16 23.26
C PRO A 366 -24.46 -33.44 22.91
N VAL A 367 -23.33 -34.01 23.35
CA VAL A 367 -21.99 -33.51 23.01
C VAL A 367 -21.71 -33.76 21.53
N VAL A 368 -21.37 -32.73 20.78
CA VAL A 368 -20.88 -32.83 19.41
C VAL A 368 -19.36 -32.90 19.45
N VAL A 369 -18.81 -34.06 19.10
CA VAL A 369 -17.35 -34.29 19.03
C VAL A 369 -16.80 -33.92 17.65
N PRO A 370 -15.53 -33.50 17.56
CA PRO A 370 -14.87 -33.26 16.28
C PRO A 370 -15.01 -34.48 15.34
N PRO A 371 -15.28 -34.28 14.05
CA PRO A 371 -15.39 -35.39 13.09
C PRO A 371 -14.08 -36.17 12.94
N ALA A 372 -14.21 -37.47 12.68
CA ALA A 372 -13.07 -38.35 12.45
C ALA A 372 -12.34 -38.09 11.11
N SER A 373 -12.97 -37.38 10.16
CA SER A 373 -12.35 -36.97 8.90
C SER A 373 -12.95 -35.67 8.37
N ALA A 374 -12.17 -34.90 7.62
CA ALA A 374 -12.62 -33.68 6.97
C ALA A 374 -13.70 -33.91 5.88
N ALA A 375 -13.92 -35.15 5.44
CA ALA A 375 -14.90 -35.47 4.40
C ALA A 375 -16.34 -35.62 4.92
N ALA A 376 -16.52 -35.88 6.22
CA ALA A 376 -17.82 -36.13 6.83
C ALA A 376 -17.95 -35.32 8.14
N PRO A 377 -18.66 -34.18 8.14
CA PRO A 377 -18.80 -33.35 9.33
C PRO A 377 -19.67 -34.01 10.41
N THR A 378 -19.39 -33.71 11.69
CA THR A 378 -20.26 -34.17 12.79
C THR A 378 -21.41 -33.19 12.92
N THR A 379 -22.61 -33.65 12.57
CA THR A 379 -23.82 -32.82 12.59
C THR A 379 -24.81 -33.29 13.65
N LEU A 380 -25.40 -32.36 14.39
CA LEU A 380 -26.51 -32.59 15.30
C LEU A 380 -27.73 -31.78 14.86
N VAL A 381 -28.92 -32.35 14.99
CA VAL A 381 -30.18 -31.61 14.98
C VAL A 381 -31.00 -32.15 16.15
N HIS A 382 -31.35 -31.29 17.10
CA HIS A 382 -31.89 -31.71 18.40
C HIS A 382 -32.99 -30.75 18.89
N THR A 383 -34.15 -31.31 19.23
CA THR A 383 -35.25 -30.55 19.86
C THR A 383 -35.13 -30.65 21.38
N LEU A 384 -34.93 -29.51 22.04
CA LEU A 384 -34.82 -29.42 23.49
C LEU A 384 -36.19 -29.60 24.17
N ALA A 385 -36.16 -29.99 25.45
CA ALA A 385 -37.34 -29.96 26.32
C ALA A 385 -37.83 -28.51 26.47
N GLY A 386 -38.89 -28.17 25.73
CA GLY A 386 -39.37 -26.79 25.54
C GLY A 386 -39.71 -26.44 24.09
N GLY A 387 -39.26 -27.24 23.10
CA GLY A 387 -39.65 -27.13 21.69
C GLY A 387 -38.67 -26.36 20.79
N ASN A 388 -37.69 -25.65 21.35
CA ASN A 388 -36.61 -25.04 20.57
C ASN A 388 -35.72 -26.10 19.90
N VAL A 389 -35.24 -25.81 18.70
CA VAL A 389 -34.38 -26.72 17.93
C VAL A 389 -32.98 -26.13 17.84
N VAL A 390 -31.99 -26.96 18.14
CA VAL A 390 -30.56 -26.66 18.00
C VAL A 390 -30.00 -27.53 16.88
N ALA A 391 -29.43 -26.90 15.86
CA ALA A 391 -28.65 -27.55 14.82
C ALA A 391 -27.17 -27.17 14.98
N ILE A 392 -26.25 -28.13 14.82
CA ILE A 392 -24.80 -27.92 14.91
C ILE A 392 -24.14 -28.65 13.75
N ASP A 393 -23.22 -28.00 13.05
CA ASP A 393 -22.30 -28.59 12.07
C ASP A 393 -20.87 -28.33 12.54
N SER A 394 -20.18 -29.40 12.98
CA SER A 394 -18.80 -29.37 13.44
C SER A 394 -17.88 -29.97 12.38
N ARG A 395 -16.88 -29.18 11.98
CA ARG A 395 -15.97 -29.44 10.86
C ARG A 395 -14.53 -29.35 11.28
N ILE A 396 -13.70 -30.12 10.59
CA ILE A 396 -12.25 -29.93 10.61
C ILE A 396 -11.75 -29.69 9.19
N ASP A 397 -10.65 -28.94 9.06
CA ASP A 397 -9.94 -28.75 7.78
C ASP A 397 -10.90 -28.20 6.70
N SER A 398 -11.53 -27.05 7.00
CA SER A 398 -12.56 -26.43 6.16
C SER A 398 -11.94 -25.91 4.86
N VAL A 399 -12.58 -26.20 3.72
CA VAL A 399 -12.07 -25.86 2.37
C VAL A 399 -11.86 -24.36 2.10
N GLN A 400 -12.28 -23.48 3.02
CA GLN A 400 -12.08 -22.03 2.91
C GLN A 400 -10.61 -21.64 3.17
N ASN A 401 -10.04 -22.19 4.25
CA ASN A 401 -8.81 -21.70 4.86
C ASN A 401 -8.06 -22.78 5.68
N HIS A 402 -8.50 -24.04 5.67
CA HIS A 402 -8.03 -25.18 6.47
C HIS A 402 -8.08 -25.00 8.01
N ASP A 403 -8.80 -24.00 8.50
CA ASP A 403 -9.20 -23.94 9.90
C ASP A 403 -10.48 -24.75 10.13
N ASN A 404 -10.80 -24.94 11.40
CA ASN A 404 -11.96 -25.72 11.84
C ASN A 404 -13.13 -24.77 12.14
N GLU A 405 -14.35 -25.25 11.88
CA GLU A 405 -15.59 -24.47 11.86
C GLU A 405 -16.63 -25.21 12.72
N ILE A 406 -17.29 -24.50 13.63
CA ILE A 406 -18.46 -24.99 14.39
C ILE A 406 -19.57 -23.97 14.17
N LEU A 407 -20.50 -24.32 13.27
CA LEU A 407 -21.69 -23.52 13.00
C LEU A 407 -22.84 -24.05 13.84
N ILE A 408 -23.48 -23.19 14.63
CA ILE A 408 -24.66 -23.50 15.44
C ILE A 408 -25.81 -22.65 14.92
N ARG A 409 -26.99 -23.25 14.74
CA ARG A 409 -28.25 -22.53 14.53
C ARG A 409 -29.26 -22.88 15.61
N LEU A 410 -29.83 -21.86 16.22
CA LEU A 410 -30.88 -21.96 17.22
C LEU A 410 -32.17 -21.41 16.61
N THR A 411 -33.24 -22.21 16.64
CA THR A 411 -34.55 -21.83 16.11
C THR A 411 -35.63 -22.05 17.15
N ARG A 412 -36.74 -21.31 17.05
CA ARG A 412 -37.88 -21.47 17.97
C ARG A 412 -38.50 -22.87 17.91
N GLY A 413 -38.37 -23.57 16.78
CA GLY A 413 -38.94 -24.90 16.57
C GLY A 413 -40.47 -24.91 16.74
N THR A 414 -40.98 -25.78 17.63
CA THR A 414 -42.41 -25.82 17.98
C THR A 414 -42.80 -24.83 19.07
N ALA A 415 -41.85 -24.10 19.65
CA ALA A 415 -42.13 -23.09 20.67
C ALA A 415 -42.64 -21.78 20.03
N ALA A 416 -43.27 -20.94 20.87
CA ALA A 416 -43.66 -19.60 20.50
C ALA A 416 -42.46 -18.69 20.19
N SER A 417 -41.37 -18.83 20.96
CA SER A 417 -40.12 -18.09 20.84
C SER A 417 -38.93 -18.99 21.19
N ILE A 418 -37.71 -18.57 20.84
CA ILE A 418 -36.48 -19.06 21.47
C ILE A 418 -36.55 -18.72 22.97
N ALA A 419 -36.05 -19.61 23.84
CA ALA A 419 -36.05 -19.39 25.28
C ALA A 419 -35.13 -18.20 25.64
N SER A 420 -35.72 -17.14 26.19
CA SER A 420 -35.00 -15.92 26.58
C SER A 420 -34.10 -16.13 27.79
N GLY A 421 -33.00 -15.37 27.86
CA GLY A 421 -32.02 -15.40 28.95
C GLY A 421 -30.69 -16.02 28.54
N THR A 422 -29.88 -16.41 29.54
CA THR A 422 -28.50 -16.85 29.33
C THR A 422 -28.39 -18.29 28.82
N TRP A 423 -27.95 -18.43 27.57
CA TRP A 423 -27.48 -19.67 26.99
C TRP A 423 -25.98 -19.86 27.23
N ARG A 424 -25.52 -21.11 27.21
CA ARG A 424 -24.12 -21.49 27.44
C ARG A 424 -23.62 -22.39 26.33
N ILE A 425 -22.49 -22.02 25.72
CA ILE A 425 -21.69 -22.86 24.83
C ILE A 425 -20.53 -23.40 25.66
N THR A 426 -20.51 -24.72 25.90
CA THR A 426 -19.37 -25.38 26.53
C THR A 426 -18.45 -25.92 25.44
N LEU A 427 -17.24 -25.35 25.34
CA LEU A 427 -16.17 -25.83 24.47
C LEU A 427 -15.20 -26.67 25.29
N THR A 428 -14.91 -27.89 24.85
CA THR A 428 -14.00 -28.82 25.55
C THR A 428 -12.79 -29.15 24.68
N ASN A 429 -11.61 -28.94 25.23
CA ASN A 429 -10.32 -29.21 24.62
C ASN A 429 -9.65 -30.39 25.32
N ALA A 430 -9.52 -31.52 24.62
CA ALA A 430 -8.80 -32.70 25.10
C ALA A 430 -7.28 -32.67 24.78
N GLY A 431 -6.81 -31.63 24.06
CA GLY A 431 -5.42 -31.45 23.68
C GLY A 431 -4.57 -30.77 24.78
N THR A 432 -3.25 -30.95 24.68
CA THR A 432 -2.26 -30.44 25.65
C THR A 432 -1.88 -28.97 25.47
N THR A 433 -2.36 -28.32 24.42
CA THR A 433 -2.17 -26.88 24.14
C THR A 433 -3.51 -26.16 24.24
N ALA A 434 -3.52 -24.92 24.74
CA ALA A 434 -4.72 -24.08 24.69
C ALA A 434 -5.12 -23.76 23.23
N VAL A 435 -6.42 -23.63 22.99
CA VAL A 435 -6.99 -23.45 21.65
C VAL A 435 -7.65 -22.07 21.55
N PRO A 436 -7.07 -21.11 20.80
CA PRO A 436 -7.76 -19.85 20.52
C PRO A 436 -8.95 -20.10 19.60
N PHE A 437 -10.00 -19.30 19.75
CA PHE A 437 -11.14 -19.29 18.83
C PHE A 437 -11.68 -17.87 18.68
N ASP A 438 -12.35 -17.64 17.56
CA ASP A 438 -13.12 -16.43 17.27
C ASP A 438 -14.55 -16.86 16.90
N ALA A 439 -15.56 -16.14 17.36
CA ALA A 439 -16.95 -16.45 17.05
C ALA A 439 -17.82 -15.21 16.83
N TRP A 440 -18.79 -15.33 15.92
CA TRP A 440 -19.72 -14.28 15.54
C TRP A 440 -21.17 -14.74 15.64
N ILE A 441 -22.07 -13.83 16.00
CA ILE A 441 -23.52 -14.00 15.97
C ILE A 441 -24.06 -13.30 14.72
N GLU A 442 -24.87 -14.01 13.93
CA GLU A 442 -25.61 -13.47 12.79
C GLU A 442 -27.10 -13.55 13.05
N ARG A 443 -27.81 -12.46 12.73
CA ARG A 443 -29.26 -12.36 12.80
C ARG A 443 -29.80 -11.40 11.73
N PRO A 444 -30.97 -11.68 11.12
CA PRO A 444 -31.49 -10.86 10.02
C PRO A 444 -32.22 -9.56 10.39
N VAL A 445 -32.45 -9.28 11.68
CA VAL A 445 -33.17 -8.10 12.18
C VAL A 445 -32.65 -7.69 13.56
N ASP A 446 -32.95 -6.47 13.98
CA ASP A 446 -32.60 -5.93 15.30
C ASP A 446 -33.02 -6.82 16.49
N GLY A 447 -32.39 -6.58 17.64
CA GLY A 447 -32.57 -7.38 18.84
C GLY A 447 -31.75 -8.67 18.81
N ASN A 448 -30.45 -8.54 18.51
CA ASN A 448 -29.50 -9.65 18.50
C ASN A 448 -29.40 -10.35 19.86
N PRO A 449 -29.17 -11.67 19.92
CA PRO A 449 -28.47 -12.26 21.03
C PRO A 449 -27.08 -11.64 21.13
N VAL A 450 -26.62 -11.38 22.34
CA VAL A 450 -25.34 -10.72 22.61
C VAL A 450 -24.43 -11.61 23.43
N TRP A 451 -23.12 -11.61 23.15
CA TRP A 451 -22.14 -12.27 23.99
C TRP A 451 -22.12 -11.63 25.38
N THR A 452 -22.00 -12.47 26.41
CA THR A 452 -21.94 -12.03 27.81
C THR A 452 -20.78 -12.73 28.50
N GLY A 453 -20.18 -12.07 29.50
CA GLY A 453 -19.09 -12.66 30.28
C GLY A 453 -17.72 -12.74 29.59
N SER A 454 -17.56 -12.19 28.38
CA SER A 454 -16.25 -11.99 27.73
C SER A 454 -15.74 -10.56 27.93
N PRO A 455 -14.42 -10.34 28.12
CA PRO A 455 -13.82 -9.01 28.21
C PRO A 455 -13.59 -8.34 26.84
N ASP A 456 -13.63 -9.09 25.73
CA ASP A 456 -13.49 -8.53 24.38
C ASP A 456 -14.64 -9.01 23.49
N THR A 457 -15.49 -8.06 23.13
CA THR A 457 -16.62 -8.22 22.20
C THR A 457 -16.61 -7.16 21.09
N VAL A 458 -15.47 -6.47 20.91
CA VAL A 458 -15.33 -5.27 20.08
C VAL A 458 -14.29 -5.47 18.98
N SER A 459 -13.21 -6.20 19.27
CA SER A 459 -12.21 -6.55 18.25
C SER A 459 -12.77 -7.57 17.26
N LYS A 460 -12.20 -7.61 16.04
CA LYS A 460 -12.62 -8.50 14.94
C LYS A 460 -14.11 -8.38 14.57
N SER A 461 -14.73 -7.23 14.84
CA SER A 461 -16.11 -6.92 14.46
C SER A 461 -16.26 -6.43 13.01
N VAL A 462 -15.14 -6.26 12.28
CA VAL A 462 -15.15 -5.98 10.83
C VAL A 462 -15.90 -7.05 10.05
N ALA A 463 -16.99 -6.66 9.39
CA ALA A 463 -17.89 -7.59 8.72
C ALA A 463 -17.41 -8.02 7.33
N ILE A 464 -17.94 -9.12 6.80
CA ILE A 464 -17.73 -9.59 5.44
C ILE A 464 -18.66 -8.77 4.50
N PRO A 465 -18.19 -8.15 3.40
CA PRO A 465 -16.90 -8.36 2.74
C PRO A 465 -15.83 -7.29 3.01
N ALA A 466 -15.95 -6.46 4.04
CA ALA A 466 -14.89 -5.50 4.39
C ALA A 466 -13.57 -6.18 4.83
N SER A 467 -13.66 -7.43 5.29
CA SER A 467 -12.52 -8.35 5.47
C SER A 467 -11.86 -8.80 4.15
N ALA A 468 -12.42 -8.53 2.96
CA ALA A 468 -11.75 -8.84 1.69
C ALA A 468 -10.40 -8.13 1.56
N ARG A 469 -9.46 -8.77 0.84
CA ARG A 469 -8.06 -8.33 0.75
C ARG A 469 -7.89 -7.07 -0.10
N GLU A 470 -8.62 -6.95 -1.21
CA GLU A 470 -8.48 -5.82 -2.14
C GLU A 470 -9.54 -4.72 -1.95
N ALA A 471 -10.66 -5.02 -1.30
CA ALA A 471 -11.71 -4.04 -1.03
C ALA A 471 -11.21 -2.87 -0.16
N ILE A 472 -11.64 -1.65 -0.46
CA ILE A 472 -11.44 -0.49 0.43
C ILE A 472 -12.53 -0.55 1.49
N ALA A 473 -12.16 -0.91 2.73
CA ALA A 473 -13.08 -0.95 3.85
C ALA A 473 -13.11 0.41 4.57
N VAL A 474 -14.32 0.92 4.85
CA VAL A 474 -14.50 2.27 5.38
C VAL A 474 -15.15 2.24 6.76
N GLY A 475 -14.42 2.73 7.76
CA GLY A 475 -14.90 2.98 9.11
C GLY A 475 -15.66 4.31 9.24
N CYS A 476 -16.36 4.48 10.37
CA CYS A 476 -17.24 5.62 10.62
C CYS A 476 -16.75 6.52 11.76
N TYR A 477 -16.88 7.83 11.59
CA TYR A 477 -16.62 8.81 12.64
C TYR A 477 -17.68 9.92 12.71
N ARG A 478 -17.79 10.50 13.92
CA ARG A 478 -18.75 11.54 14.32
C ARG A 478 -18.25 12.93 13.95
N THR A 479 -19.14 13.83 13.49
CA THR A 479 -18.68 15.20 13.13
C THR A 479 -19.52 16.41 13.59
N LYS A 480 -20.72 16.24 14.16
CA LYS A 480 -21.37 17.13 15.17
C LYS A 480 -21.83 16.27 16.35
N THR A 481 -22.46 16.90 17.34
CA THR A 481 -22.93 16.28 18.59
C THR A 481 -24.46 16.22 18.71
N GLY A 482 -25.20 16.61 17.66
CA GLY A 482 -26.66 16.51 17.59
C GLY A 482 -27.26 17.22 16.36
N ALA A 483 -28.56 17.06 16.13
CA ALA A 483 -29.32 17.79 15.10
C ALA A 483 -29.25 19.31 15.30
N GLY A 484 -28.38 19.98 14.55
CA GLY A 484 -28.28 21.44 14.52
C GLY A 484 -27.39 22.08 15.60
N ALA A 485 -26.58 21.30 16.33
CA ALA A 485 -25.66 21.82 17.34
C ALA A 485 -24.19 21.45 17.09
N ASP A 486 -23.32 22.46 17.05
CA ASP A 486 -21.84 22.35 17.09
C ASP A 486 -21.32 22.54 18.54
N ALA A 487 -22.00 21.93 19.53
CA ALA A 487 -21.61 22.02 20.94
C ALA A 487 -20.56 20.94 21.29
N GLY A 488 -19.43 21.34 21.88
CA GLY A 488 -18.23 20.50 21.99
C GLY A 488 -18.37 19.19 22.79
N GLY A 489 -17.43 18.27 22.57
CA GLY A 489 -17.31 16.99 23.29
C GLY A 489 -16.67 15.90 22.43
N ASN A 490 -17.44 15.41 21.45
CA ASN A 490 -17.12 14.18 20.69
C ASN A 490 -16.94 14.40 19.17
N LYS A 491 -16.57 15.61 18.73
CA LYS A 491 -16.36 15.90 17.30
C LYS A 491 -15.05 15.23 16.83
N GLY A 492 -15.14 14.45 15.75
CA GLY A 492 -14.03 13.69 15.19
C GLY A 492 -13.72 12.37 15.89
N THR A 493 -14.47 11.94 16.91
CA THR A 493 -14.28 10.61 17.53
C THR A 493 -14.79 9.51 16.60
N LEU A 494 -14.25 8.30 16.74
CA LEU A 494 -14.80 7.13 16.06
C LEU A 494 -16.26 6.95 16.52
N SER A 495 -17.12 6.50 15.62
CA SER A 495 -18.48 6.12 16.00
C SER A 495 -18.44 4.82 16.80
N ASP A 496 -19.21 4.75 17.89
CA ASP A 496 -19.11 3.64 18.85
C ASP A 496 -19.37 2.28 18.18
N PHE A 497 -20.40 2.24 17.33
CA PHE A 497 -20.80 1.11 16.46
C PHE A 497 -19.79 0.72 15.38
N SER A 498 -18.87 1.61 14.99
CA SER A 498 -17.99 1.38 13.83
C SER A 498 -17.14 0.14 14.06
N SER A 499 -17.42 -0.91 13.29
CA SER A 499 -16.74 -2.20 13.34
C SER A 499 -15.23 -2.05 13.20
N ARG A 500 -14.50 -2.84 14.00
CA ARG A 500 -13.06 -2.73 14.23
C ARG A 500 -12.34 -4.00 13.85
N GLY A 501 -11.11 -3.86 13.38
CA GLY A 501 -10.22 -4.96 13.09
C GLY A 501 -9.65 -5.64 14.35
N PRO A 502 -8.60 -6.46 14.18
CA PRO A 502 -8.07 -6.89 12.89
C PRO A 502 -9.06 -7.80 12.16
N THR A 503 -8.77 -8.21 10.93
CA THR A 503 -9.40 -9.42 10.37
C THR A 503 -8.99 -10.65 11.18
N ARG A 504 -9.64 -11.80 10.98
CA ARG A 504 -9.26 -13.04 11.68
C ARG A 504 -7.82 -13.47 11.38
N ASP A 505 -7.34 -13.19 10.16
CA ASP A 505 -5.94 -13.35 9.72
C ASP A 505 -5.03 -12.14 10.04
N GLY A 506 -5.39 -11.31 11.04
CA GLY A 506 -4.50 -10.30 11.62
C GLY A 506 -4.32 -9.01 10.80
N ARG A 507 -5.01 -8.84 9.67
CA ARG A 507 -4.85 -7.65 8.82
C ARG A 507 -5.55 -6.43 9.40
N ILE A 508 -4.95 -5.26 9.18
CA ILE A 508 -5.55 -4.00 9.62
C ILE A 508 -6.74 -3.66 8.71
N LYS A 509 -7.91 -3.57 9.35
CA LYS A 509 -9.16 -3.05 8.79
C LYS A 509 -9.84 -2.18 9.85
N PRO A 510 -10.61 -1.14 9.46
CA PRO A 510 -10.83 -0.63 8.10
C PRO A 510 -9.53 -0.09 7.43
N ASP A 511 -9.56 0.23 6.14
CA ASP A 511 -8.42 0.86 5.46
C ASP A 511 -8.27 2.34 5.85
N LEU A 512 -9.40 3.03 6.02
CA LEU A 512 -9.51 4.38 6.56
C LEU A 512 -10.92 4.60 7.13
N SER A 513 -11.13 5.69 7.87
CA SER A 513 -12.46 6.12 8.30
C SER A 513 -12.92 7.38 7.59
N ALA A 514 -14.21 7.47 7.27
CA ALA A 514 -14.84 8.66 6.70
C ALA A 514 -16.06 9.09 7.56
N PRO A 515 -16.49 10.35 7.47
CA PRO A 515 -17.70 10.79 8.16
C PRO A 515 -18.92 9.95 7.74
N GLY A 516 -19.62 9.39 8.71
CA GLY A 516 -20.82 8.59 8.45
C GLY A 516 -21.81 8.62 9.61
N GLU A 517 -21.39 9.08 10.79
CA GLU A 517 -22.36 9.45 11.79
C GLU A 517 -23.06 10.69 11.25
N PHE A 518 -24.34 10.50 11.00
CA PHE A 518 -25.32 11.56 10.98
C PHE A 518 -25.32 12.48 9.73
N VAL A 519 -25.27 11.90 8.53
CA VAL A 519 -25.15 12.61 7.25
C VAL A 519 -26.53 12.98 6.68
N MET A 520 -26.70 14.22 6.21
CA MET A 520 -27.89 14.68 5.49
C MET A 520 -27.73 14.40 3.98
N SER A 521 -28.66 13.67 3.39
CA SER A 521 -28.64 13.29 1.96
C SER A 521 -30.06 13.03 1.44
N ALA A 522 -30.20 12.75 0.14
CA ALA A 522 -31.48 12.61 -0.55
C ALA A 522 -32.42 11.60 0.14
N MET A 523 -33.70 11.94 0.24
CA MET A 523 -34.77 11.12 0.79
C MET A 523 -35.59 10.51 -0.36
N SER A 524 -36.02 9.27 -0.21
CA SER A 524 -36.96 8.63 -1.15
C SER A 524 -38.38 9.12 -0.90
N VAL A 525 -39.17 9.36 -1.96
CA VAL A 525 -40.61 9.64 -1.82
C VAL A 525 -41.43 8.47 -1.23
N ASP A 526 -40.88 7.26 -1.22
CA ASP A 526 -41.49 6.08 -0.60
C ASP A 526 -41.13 5.94 0.90
N GLU A 527 -40.32 6.86 1.48
CA GLU A 527 -40.03 6.88 2.92
C GLU A 527 -41.25 7.38 3.72
N SER A 528 -41.67 6.58 4.70
CA SER A 528 -42.91 6.77 5.46
C SER A 528 -42.69 7.21 6.91
N SER A 529 -41.49 7.04 7.44
CA SER A 529 -41.11 7.46 8.78
C SER A 529 -39.69 8.06 8.79
N PRO A 530 -39.43 9.12 8.01
CA PRO A 530 -38.13 9.76 7.99
C PRO A 530 -37.80 10.32 9.39
N GLY A 531 -36.50 10.28 9.73
CA GLY A 531 -36.00 10.88 10.96
C GLY A 531 -35.96 12.41 10.89
N THR A 532 -34.80 13.01 11.13
CA THR A 532 -34.64 14.46 10.90
C THR A 532 -34.52 14.75 9.40
N THR A 533 -35.46 15.53 8.87
CA THR A 533 -35.46 16.00 7.48
C THR A 533 -34.98 17.45 7.35
N ASP A 534 -34.73 17.88 6.11
CA ASP A 534 -34.56 19.29 5.78
C ASP A 534 -35.92 20.02 5.64
N ALA A 535 -35.88 21.35 5.52
CA ALA A 535 -37.09 22.17 5.41
C ALA A 535 -37.92 21.93 4.13
N SER A 536 -37.35 21.33 3.09
CA SER A 536 -38.10 20.93 1.88
C SER A 536 -38.73 19.53 1.99
N GLY A 537 -38.33 18.71 2.97
CA GLY A 537 -38.75 17.32 3.07
C GLY A 537 -38.20 16.43 1.95
N THR A 538 -37.10 16.84 1.30
CA THR A 538 -36.46 16.06 0.21
C THR A 538 -35.10 15.49 0.59
N TYR A 539 -34.58 15.84 1.78
CA TYR A 539 -33.37 15.27 2.36
C TYR A 539 -33.65 14.78 3.78
N GLN A 540 -33.00 13.68 4.14
CA GLN A 540 -33.06 13.08 5.47
C GLN A 540 -31.69 12.78 6.04
N LEU A 541 -31.65 12.63 7.36
CA LEU A 541 -30.43 12.45 8.13
C LEU A 541 -30.33 11.02 8.65
N MET A 542 -29.29 10.29 8.24
CA MET A 542 -29.01 8.89 8.63
C MET A 542 -27.60 8.74 9.21
N ALA A 543 -27.33 7.67 9.96
CA ALA A 543 -25.99 7.34 10.46
C ALA A 543 -25.57 5.91 10.09
N GLY A 544 -24.27 5.66 10.07
CA GLY A 544 -23.69 4.32 9.89
C GLY A 544 -22.45 4.32 8.98
N THR A 545 -21.71 3.22 8.97
CA THR A 545 -20.62 3.02 7.98
C THR A 545 -21.14 3.03 6.53
N SER A 546 -22.44 2.78 6.33
CA SER A 546 -23.14 2.98 5.06
C SER A 546 -23.14 4.42 4.53
N MET A 547 -22.97 5.42 5.39
CA MET A 547 -22.86 6.84 4.99
C MET A 547 -21.39 7.24 4.79
N SER A 548 -20.45 6.61 5.50
CA SER A 548 -18.99 6.78 5.29
C SER A 548 -18.53 6.27 3.92
N THR A 549 -19.02 5.08 3.55
CA THR A 549 -18.66 4.37 2.32
C THR A 549 -18.88 5.21 1.06
N PRO A 550 -20.05 5.85 0.83
CA PRO A 550 -20.29 6.66 -0.36
C PRO A 550 -19.46 7.95 -0.41
N MET A 551 -18.97 8.49 0.72
CA MET A 551 -18.02 9.60 0.68
C MET A 551 -16.67 9.17 0.07
N VAL A 552 -16.19 7.99 0.46
CA VAL A 552 -14.98 7.40 -0.13
C VAL A 552 -15.24 7.01 -1.58
N ALA A 553 -16.36 6.37 -1.91
CA ALA A 553 -16.72 6.02 -3.29
C ALA A 553 -16.79 7.26 -4.20
N GLY A 554 -17.46 8.33 -3.76
CA GLY A 554 -17.48 9.60 -4.49
C GLY A 554 -16.08 10.23 -4.62
N THR A 555 -15.23 10.14 -3.59
CA THR A 555 -13.83 10.59 -3.67
C THR A 555 -13.04 9.79 -4.72
N VAL A 556 -13.24 8.47 -4.77
CA VAL A 556 -12.66 7.59 -5.79
C VAL A 556 -13.17 7.95 -7.19
N ALA A 557 -14.42 8.39 -7.34
CA ALA A 557 -14.91 8.90 -8.62
C ALA A 557 -14.19 10.19 -9.05
N LEU A 558 -13.86 11.11 -8.12
CA LEU A 558 -13.02 12.28 -8.44
C LEU A 558 -11.59 11.89 -8.85
N ILE A 559 -11.01 10.89 -8.15
CA ILE A 559 -9.68 10.33 -8.47
C ILE A 559 -9.68 9.68 -9.87
N LEU A 560 -10.75 8.97 -10.25
CA LEU A 560 -10.91 8.33 -11.55
C LEU A 560 -11.23 9.33 -12.69
N GLU A 561 -11.83 10.49 -12.41
CA GLU A 561 -11.93 11.58 -13.40
C GLU A 561 -10.53 12.15 -13.71
N LYS A 562 -9.70 12.34 -12.67
CA LYS A 562 -8.31 12.79 -12.81
C LYS A 562 -7.43 11.76 -13.53
N ASN A 563 -7.59 10.48 -13.22
CA ASN A 563 -6.85 9.40 -13.87
C ASN A 563 -7.72 8.12 -13.99
N PRO A 564 -8.37 7.90 -15.15
CA PRO A 564 -9.28 6.77 -15.36
C PRO A 564 -8.55 5.42 -15.51
N THR A 565 -7.21 5.40 -15.47
CA THR A 565 -6.41 4.17 -15.62
C THR A 565 -5.93 3.58 -14.28
N LEU A 566 -6.20 4.25 -13.16
CA LEU A 566 -5.80 3.77 -11.84
C LEU A 566 -6.49 2.44 -11.49
N ARG A 567 -5.75 1.58 -10.78
CA ARG A 567 -6.26 0.35 -10.19
C ARG A 567 -6.70 0.59 -8.75
N GLN A 568 -7.63 -0.25 -8.27
CA GLN A 568 -8.00 -0.39 -6.87
C GLN A 568 -6.83 -0.25 -5.88
N GLU A 569 -5.72 -0.94 -6.11
CA GLU A 569 -4.53 -0.89 -5.23
C GLU A 569 -3.93 0.54 -5.15
N GLN A 570 -3.71 1.19 -6.30
CA GLN A 570 -3.15 2.55 -6.33
C GLN A 570 -4.09 3.55 -5.65
N ILE A 571 -5.40 3.38 -5.87
CA ILE A 571 -6.45 4.19 -5.25
C ILE A 571 -6.42 4.01 -3.73
N ARG A 572 -6.41 2.77 -3.24
CA ARG A 572 -6.32 2.40 -1.82
C ARG A 572 -5.05 2.96 -1.16
N LEU A 573 -3.87 2.72 -1.75
CA LEU A 573 -2.59 3.24 -1.26
C LEU A 573 -2.55 4.76 -1.25
N GLY A 574 -3.11 5.43 -2.25
CA GLY A 574 -3.23 6.89 -2.27
C GLY A 574 -4.11 7.41 -1.14
N LEU A 575 -5.33 6.86 -0.97
CA LEU A 575 -6.24 7.20 0.12
C LEU A 575 -5.59 6.99 1.51
N GLN A 576 -4.85 5.89 1.69
CA GLN A 576 -4.09 5.59 2.91
C GLN A 576 -2.92 6.56 3.14
N ALA A 577 -2.20 6.95 2.09
CA ALA A 577 -1.07 7.88 2.16
C ALA A 577 -1.52 9.32 2.44
N THR A 578 -2.73 9.70 1.99
CA THR A 578 -3.31 11.03 2.21
C THR A 578 -4.25 11.09 3.42
N ALA A 579 -4.48 9.99 4.13
CA ALA A 579 -5.34 9.95 5.29
C ALA A 579 -4.84 10.92 6.38
N ARG A 580 -5.73 11.81 6.84
CA ARG A 580 -5.44 12.80 7.86
C ARG A 580 -5.34 12.14 9.23
N LYS A 581 -4.28 12.47 9.96
CA LYS A 581 -3.95 11.93 11.27
C LYS A 581 -4.05 13.03 12.32
N ASP A 582 -4.67 12.73 13.45
CA ASP A 582 -4.84 13.63 14.59
C ASP A 582 -4.82 12.85 15.93
N ALA A 583 -5.00 13.56 17.04
CA ALA A 583 -4.94 12.96 18.37
C ALA A 583 -5.97 11.85 18.62
N GLN A 584 -7.07 11.80 17.85
CA GLN A 584 -8.09 10.75 17.98
C GLN A 584 -7.74 9.51 17.14
N THR A 585 -7.08 9.69 15.99
CA THR A 585 -6.60 8.57 15.16
C THR A 585 -5.34 7.92 15.73
N GLY A 586 -4.52 8.69 16.45
CA GLY A 586 -3.11 8.39 16.69
C GLY A 586 -2.22 8.99 15.61
N THR A 587 -0.95 9.21 15.93
CA THR A 587 0.08 9.79 15.05
C THR A 587 1.35 8.94 15.04
N GLY A 588 2.24 9.17 14.06
CA GLY A 588 3.49 8.41 13.94
C GLY A 588 3.25 6.91 13.78
N SER A 589 3.88 6.11 14.63
CA SER A 589 3.77 4.64 14.65
C SER A 589 2.45 4.09 15.21
N ALA A 590 1.58 4.94 15.79
CA ALA A 590 0.26 4.53 16.26
C ALA A 590 -0.79 4.38 15.14
N VAL A 591 -0.41 4.66 13.89
CA VAL A 591 -1.23 4.52 12.68
C VAL A 591 -0.41 3.88 11.55
N PRO A 592 -0.95 2.87 10.83
CA PRO A 592 -2.33 2.40 10.87
C PRO A 592 -2.69 1.58 12.12
N ASN A 593 -3.98 1.53 12.45
CA ASN A 593 -4.51 0.70 13.54
C ASN A 593 -5.91 0.15 13.23
N ASN A 594 -6.34 -0.83 14.02
CA ASN A 594 -7.60 -1.57 13.83
C ASN A 594 -8.89 -0.77 14.08
N ASN A 595 -8.79 0.49 14.51
CA ASN A 595 -9.94 1.35 14.77
C ASN A 595 -10.16 2.34 13.62
N TRP A 596 -9.08 2.98 13.16
CA TRP A 596 -9.11 4.08 12.20
C TRP A 596 -8.54 3.73 10.81
N GLY A 597 -8.00 2.53 10.65
CA GLY A 597 -7.14 2.22 9.52
C GLY A 597 -5.95 3.18 9.49
N HIS A 598 -5.70 3.78 8.33
CA HIS A 598 -4.62 4.75 8.14
C HIS A 598 -4.94 6.18 8.62
N GLY A 599 -6.20 6.47 8.98
CA GLY A 599 -6.65 7.78 9.46
C GLY A 599 -8.00 8.19 8.89
N LYS A 600 -8.28 9.50 8.93
CA LYS A 600 -9.53 10.10 8.44
C LYS A 600 -9.41 10.47 6.95
N LEU A 601 -10.47 10.28 6.18
CA LEU A 601 -10.54 10.69 4.77
C LEU A 601 -10.16 12.17 4.60
N ASP A 602 -9.30 12.45 3.62
CA ASP A 602 -8.99 13.79 3.13
C ASP A 602 -9.18 13.80 1.60
N ILE A 603 -10.29 14.38 1.15
CA ILE A 603 -10.72 14.39 -0.26
C ILE A 603 -9.78 15.25 -1.10
N GLU A 604 -9.37 16.40 -0.56
CA GLU A 604 -8.50 17.35 -1.25
C GLU A 604 -7.10 16.77 -1.42
N ALA A 605 -6.51 16.21 -0.35
CA ALA A 605 -5.21 15.57 -0.42
C ALA A 605 -5.24 14.35 -1.34
N ALA A 606 -6.27 13.50 -1.27
CA ALA A 606 -6.41 12.34 -2.15
C ALA A 606 -6.53 12.72 -3.64
N VAL A 607 -7.38 13.70 -3.99
CA VAL A 607 -7.52 14.17 -5.37
C VAL A 607 -6.28 14.95 -5.83
N ALA A 608 -5.59 15.68 -4.95
CA ALA A 608 -4.34 16.36 -5.26
C ALA A 608 -3.17 15.38 -5.45
N TYR A 609 -3.19 14.22 -4.76
CA TYR A 609 -2.12 13.23 -4.76
C TYR A 609 -1.60 12.93 -6.16
N ASN A 610 -0.29 13.01 -6.33
CA ASN A 610 0.35 12.55 -7.55
C ASN A 610 0.50 11.03 -7.46
N TYR A 611 -0.60 10.32 -7.74
CA TYR A 611 -0.60 8.88 -7.90
C TYR A 611 0.57 8.51 -8.80
N PRO A 612 1.56 7.73 -8.32
CA PRO A 612 2.67 7.35 -9.15
C PRO A 612 2.07 6.66 -10.37
N ALA A 613 2.35 7.22 -11.55
CA ALA A 613 2.10 6.50 -12.77
C ALA A 613 2.84 5.17 -12.61
N PHE A 614 2.12 4.05 -12.77
CA PHE A 614 2.80 2.93 -13.39
C PHE A 614 3.31 3.52 -14.70
N ALA A 615 4.62 3.71 -14.79
CA ALA A 615 5.26 4.06 -16.03
C ALA A 615 4.77 3.07 -17.10
N SER A 616 4.89 3.44 -18.37
CA SER A 616 4.59 2.56 -19.52
C SER A 616 5.40 1.25 -19.56
N ARG A 617 6.16 0.94 -18.49
CA ARG A 617 6.62 -0.39 -18.13
C ARG A 617 5.47 -1.38 -18.21
N ASN A 618 5.83 -2.56 -18.66
CA ASN A 618 4.96 -3.69 -18.54
C ASN A 618 4.81 -4.08 -17.07
N TRP A 619 3.64 -4.54 -16.70
CA TRP A 619 3.43 -5.16 -15.39
C TRP A 619 3.02 -6.59 -15.60
N VAL A 620 3.42 -7.45 -14.68
CA VAL A 620 2.88 -8.79 -14.55
C VAL A 620 2.38 -8.95 -13.12
N ARG A 621 1.13 -9.38 -12.98
CA ARG A 621 0.52 -9.76 -11.72
C ARG A 621 0.40 -11.27 -11.72
N ILE A 622 1.11 -11.92 -10.81
CA ILE A 622 0.87 -13.33 -10.49
C ILE A 622 -0.15 -13.34 -9.35
N ARG A 623 -1.38 -13.77 -9.62
CA ARG A 623 -2.28 -14.21 -8.56
C ARG A 623 -1.94 -15.66 -8.24
N THR A 624 -1.58 -15.93 -6.99
CA THR A 624 -1.87 -17.25 -6.44
C THR A 624 -3.40 -17.35 -6.40
N MET A 625 -3.97 -18.49 -6.81
CA MET A 625 -5.26 -18.85 -6.26
C MET A 625 -4.97 -19.14 -4.78
N LEU A 626 -5.46 -18.28 -3.88
CA LEU A 626 -5.20 -18.33 -2.44
C LEU A 626 -5.93 -19.53 -1.80
N TYR A 627 -5.48 -20.73 -2.16
CA TYR A 627 -5.74 -21.96 -1.44
C TYR A 627 -4.59 -22.18 -0.45
N ASN A 628 -4.90 -22.70 0.73
CA ASN A 628 -3.92 -22.88 1.80
C ASN A 628 -3.35 -24.32 1.76
N TRP A 629 -2.72 -24.65 0.61
CA TRP A 629 -2.48 -26.01 0.10
C TRP A 629 -1.95 -27.06 1.10
N THR A 630 -2.35 -28.31 0.88
CA THR A 630 -2.03 -29.48 1.70
C THR A 630 -1.11 -30.48 0.98
N GLU A 631 -0.51 -31.43 1.70
CA GLU A 631 0.35 -32.47 1.10
C GLU A 631 -0.37 -33.41 0.11
N ALA A 632 -1.71 -33.45 0.15
CA ALA A 632 -2.55 -34.28 -0.69
C ALA A 632 -2.94 -33.61 -2.03
N ASP A 633 -2.71 -32.30 -2.16
CA ASP A 633 -3.09 -31.54 -3.35
C ASP A 633 -2.13 -31.78 -4.53
N THR A 634 -2.61 -31.46 -5.72
CA THR A 634 -1.79 -31.40 -6.93
C THR A 634 -1.00 -30.08 -7.00
N PRO A 635 0.09 -30.01 -7.79
CA PRO A 635 0.85 -28.77 -7.92
C PRO A 635 -0.04 -27.59 -8.34
N PRO A 636 0.00 -26.47 -7.60
CA PRO A 636 -0.99 -25.41 -7.75
C PRO A 636 -0.86 -24.63 -9.05
N THR A 637 -1.98 -24.06 -9.50
CA THR A 637 -2.04 -23.19 -10.67
C THR A 637 -2.15 -21.72 -10.27
N PHE A 638 -1.38 -20.87 -10.92
CA PHE A 638 -1.31 -19.42 -10.74
C PHE A 638 -1.89 -18.73 -11.97
N GLU A 639 -2.70 -17.68 -11.79
CA GLU A 639 -3.08 -16.78 -12.88
C GLU A 639 -1.96 -15.74 -13.05
N ILE A 640 -1.45 -15.60 -14.26
CA ILE A 640 -0.51 -14.56 -14.64
C ILE A 640 -1.27 -13.59 -15.53
N SER A 641 -1.28 -12.30 -15.20
CA SER A 641 -1.95 -11.25 -15.99
C SER A 641 -1.02 -10.06 -16.23
N ALA A 642 -1.19 -9.36 -17.36
CA ALA A 642 -0.32 -8.25 -17.78
C ALA A 642 -1.08 -7.13 -18.53
N ASN A 643 -0.38 -6.07 -18.94
CA ASN A 643 -0.88 -5.09 -19.93
C ASN A 643 -0.66 -5.51 -21.39
N GLU A 644 0.35 -6.33 -21.69
CA GLU A 644 0.65 -6.76 -23.05
C GLU A 644 0.76 -8.29 -23.18
N ASN A 645 0.56 -8.79 -24.39
CA ASN A 645 0.87 -10.18 -24.74
C ASN A 645 2.38 -10.32 -24.95
N GLY A 646 2.96 -11.45 -24.55
CA GLY A 646 4.38 -11.71 -24.68
C GLY A 646 4.79 -13.05 -24.05
N GLU A 647 6.08 -13.36 -24.10
CA GLU A 647 6.65 -14.46 -23.33
C GLU A 647 7.04 -13.99 -21.94
N ALA A 648 6.31 -14.45 -20.94
CA ALA A 648 6.59 -14.33 -19.51
C ALA A 648 7.56 -15.44 -19.08
N VAL A 649 8.84 -15.14 -18.91
CA VAL A 649 9.81 -16.10 -18.33
C VAL A 649 9.74 -16.03 -16.81
N ILE A 650 9.34 -17.10 -16.12
CA ILE A 650 9.47 -17.22 -14.67
C ILE A 650 10.88 -17.65 -14.30
N GLU A 651 11.56 -16.76 -13.59
CA GLU A 651 12.86 -16.98 -12.94
C GLU A 651 12.62 -17.00 -11.41
N LEU A 652 13.15 -18.01 -10.70
CA LEU A 652 13.09 -18.10 -9.22
C LEU A 652 14.21 -17.27 -8.59
N ALA A 653 13.94 -16.55 -7.50
CA ALA A 653 14.93 -15.72 -6.80
C ALA A 653 14.99 -16.01 -5.28
N TRP A 654 16.20 -15.89 -4.71
CA TRP A 654 16.54 -16.23 -3.31
C TRP A 654 17.11 -15.03 -2.53
N ASP A 655 16.82 -14.90 -1.23
CA ASP A 655 17.75 -14.22 -0.29
C ASP A 655 17.70 -14.81 1.15
N PRO A 656 18.83 -14.99 1.87
CA PRO A 656 18.83 -15.50 3.25
C PRO A 656 18.78 -14.40 4.32
N GLN A 657 17.80 -14.49 5.23
CA GLN A 657 17.78 -13.94 6.61
C GLN A 657 17.98 -12.43 6.87
N ALA A 658 18.33 -11.59 5.89
CA ALA A 658 18.64 -10.17 6.12
C ALA A 658 17.43 -9.24 6.41
N LEU A 659 16.19 -9.75 6.35
CA LEU A 659 14.96 -8.93 6.31
C LEU A 659 14.22 -8.73 7.65
N LEU A 660 14.85 -9.00 8.81
CA LEU A 660 14.21 -8.90 10.13
C LEU A 660 14.57 -7.61 10.93
N ALA A 661 14.92 -6.51 10.25
CA ALA A 661 15.20 -5.22 10.87
C ALA A 661 14.11 -4.17 10.56
N PRO A 662 13.23 -3.81 11.53
CA PRO A 662 12.25 -2.75 11.35
C PRO A 662 12.86 -1.35 11.56
N SER A 663 13.85 -0.98 10.74
CA SER A 663 14.31 0.40 10.49
C SER A 663 15.46 0.40 9.46
N THR A 664 15.66 1.54 8.78
CA THR A 664 16.68 1.79 7.74
C THR A 664 16.45 1.17 6.34
N GLY A 665 15.52 1.77 5.60
CA GLY A 665 15.60 1.85 4.13
C GLY A 665 15.07 0.66 3.32
N TYR A 666 14.65 0.97 2.08
CA TYR A 666 14.20 -0.02 1.10
C TYR A 666 15.44 -0.67 0.46
N VAL A 667 15.91 -1.80 0.96
CA VAL A 667 16.96 -2.59 0.29
C VAL A 667 16.34 -3.23 -0.96
N PRO A 668 16.77 -2.91 -2.19
CA PRO A 668 16.19 -3.51 -3.38
C PRO A 668 16.52 -5.01 -3.46
N LEU A 669 15.53 -5.81 -3.84
CA LEU A 669 15.74 -7.21 -4.22
C LEU A 669 16.83 -7.28 -5.30
N ARG A 670 17.87 -8.08 -5.05
CA ARG A 670 18.90 -8.41 -6.04
C ARG A 670 18.35 -9.51 -6.95
N TYR A 671 18.18 -9.20 -8.23
CA TYR A 671 17.56 -10.12 -9.18
C TYR A 671 18.59 -11.10 -9.75
N TYR A 672 18.28 -12.38 -9.62
CA TYR A 672 19.09 -13.48 -10.11
C TYR A 672 18.42 -14.14 -11.32
N ASN A 673 19.22 -14.51 -12.32
CA ASN A 673 18.80 -15.26 -13.50
C ASN A 673 19.81 -16.37 -13.75
N THR A 674 19.39 -17.62 -13.58
CA THR A 674 20.26 -18.79 -13.75
C THR A 674 20.52 -19.15 -15.20
N GLY A 675 19.65 -18.75 -16.15
CA GLY A 675 19.71 -19.14 -17.57
C GLY A 675 19.66 -20.64 -17.86
N GLN A 676 19.61 -21.47 -16.83
CA GLN A 676 19.81 -22.91 -16.79
C GLN A 676 18.94 -23.52 -15.68
N ALA A 677 18.68 -24.83 -15.77
CA ALA A 677 18.01 -25.56 -14.69
C ALA A 677 18.84 -25.53 -13.40
N LEU A 678 18.17 -25.43 -12.26
CA LEU A 678 18.81 -25.35 -10.95
C LEU A 678 18.66 -26.68 -10.18
N ASP A 679 19.80 -27.24 -9.80
CA ASP A 679 19.89 -28.45 -8.98
C ASP A 679 19.93 -28.09 -7.49
N VAL A 680 18.81 -28.30 -6.81
CA VAL A 680 18.65 -27.91 -5.40
C VAL A 680 18.59 -29.15 -4.51
N THR A 681 19.46 -29.24 -3.50
CA THR A 681 19.43 -30.36 -2.54
C THR A 681 18.76 -29.95 -1.24
N ILE A 682 17.75 -30.72 -0.81
CA ILE A 682 17.02 -30.51 0.45
C ILE A 682 17.25 -31.67 1.40
N THR A 683 17.39 -31.39 2.69
CA THR A 683 17.28 -32.42 3.74
C THR A 683 15.81 -32.81 3.91
N LYS A 684 15.49 -34.08 4.18
CA LYS A 684 14.13 -34.55 4.51
C LYS A 684 13.84 -34.47 6.00
N ALA A 685 12.57 -34.36 6.40
CA ALA A 685 12.11 -34.42 7.79
C ALA A 685 12.45 -35.77 8.46
N ALA A 686 12.43 -36.87 7.70
CA ALA A 686 12.85 -38.20 8.15
C ALA A 686 14.38 -38.43 8.08
N GLY A 687 15.16 -37.42 7.69
CA GLY A 687 16.60 -37.52 7.42
C GLY A 687 16.94 -37.95 5.99
N GLY A 688 18.18 -37.71 5.58
CA GLY A 688 18.67 -37.90 4.21
C GLY A 688 18.37 -36.71 3.28
N ASN A 689 18.88 -36.78 2.04
CA ASN A 689 18.81 -35.70 1.07
C ASN A 689 17.87 -36.03 -0.12
N GLN A 690 17.32 -35.00 -0.76
CA GLN A 690 16.58 -35.07 -2.02
C GLN A 690 17.04 -33.97 -2.96
N THR A 691 17.41 -34.33 -4.18
CA THR A 691 17.66 -33.37 -5.25
C THR A 691 16.35 -32.99 -5.93
N ILE A 692 16.16 -31.70 -6.16
CA ILE A 692 15.03 -31.07 -6.83
C ILE A 692 15.59 -30.37 -8.07
N GLN A 693 15.09 -30.77 -9.23
CA GLN A 693 15.44 -30.23 -10.54
C GLN A 693 14.45 -29.11 -10.88
N LEU A 694 14.90 -27.86 -10.94
CA LEU A 694 14.05 -26.70 -11.21
C LEU A 694 14.33 -26.14 -12.62
N PRO A 695 13.46 -26.41 -13.62
CA PRO A 695 13.68 -25.92 -14.98
C PRO A 695 13.34 -24.43 -15.09
N VAL A 696 14.03 -23.73 -16.01
CA VAL A 696 13.59 -22.41 -16.50
C VAL A 696 12.23 -22.57 -17.17
N GLN A 697 11.26 -21.74 -16.82
CA GLN A 697 9.90 -21.84 -17.36
C GLN A 697 9.51 -20.61 -18.18
N VAL A 698 9.31 -20.83 -19.48
CA VAL A 698 8.79 -19.82 -20.41
C VAL A 698 7.29 -20.01 -20.58
N ILE A 699 6.53 -18.96 -20.33
CA ILE A 699 5.07 -18.97 -20.32
C ILE A 699 4.58 -17.96 -21.36
N ARG A 700 3.61 -18.34 -22.17
CA ARG A 700 3.09 -17.47 -23.24
C ARG A 700 1.75 -16.87 -22.81
N LEU A 701 1.69 -15.54 -22.77
CA LEU A 701 0.48 -14.78 -22.46
C LEU A 701 -0.41 -14.69 -23.71
N ALA A 702 -1.69 -15.01 -23.56
CA ALA A 702 -2.73 -14.84 -24.57
C ALA A 702 -3.91 -14.06 -23.95
N GLY A 703 -4.38 -13.01 -24.64
CA GLY A 703 -5.36 -12.08 -24.06
C GLY A 703 -4.84 -11.37 -22.81
N ASN A 704 -3.52 -11.12 -22.76
CA ASN A 704 -2.76 -10.62 -21.61
C ASN A 704 -2.83 -11.51 -20.36
N ARG A 705 -3.14 -12.81 -20.50
CA ARG A 705 -3.19 -13.78 -19.40
C ARG A 705 -2.47 -15.08 -19.73
N ALA A 706 -2.03 -15.80 -18.71
CA ALA A 706 -1.68 -17.22 -18.78
C ALA A 706 -2.04 -17.91 -17.46
N ARG A 707 -2.08 -19.25 -17.50
CA ARG A 707 -2.09 -20.09 -16.30
C ARG A 707 -0.75 -20.82 -16.22
N TRP A 708 -0.16 -20.81 -15.04
CA TRP A 708 1.09 -21.49 -14.75
C TRP A 708 0.87 -22.54 -13.68
N GLN A 709 1.20 -23.80 -13.98
CA GLN A 709 1.20 -24.84 -12.96
C GLN A 709 2.59 -24.98 -12.37
N MET A 710 2.68 -25.01 -11.04
CA MET A 710 3.93 -25.27 -10.33
C MET A 710 4.54 -26.60 -10.83
N PRO A 711 5.85 -26.68 -11.14
CA PRO A 711 6.48 -27.95 -11.46
C PRO A 711 6.42 -28.92 -10.28
N GLN A 712 6.15 -30.20 -10.56
CA GLN A 712 6.02 -31.26 -9.55
C GLN A 712 7.21 -31.32 -8.57
N ALA A 713 8.45 -31.13 -9.05
CA ALA A 713 9.63 -31.17 -8.19
C ALA A 713 9.65 -30.02 -7.15
N LEU A 714 9.15 -28.85 -7.51
CA LEU A 714 9.01 -27.69 -6.61
C LEU A 714 7.90 -27.92 -5.59
N TRP A 715 6.78 -28.52 -6.03
CA TRP A 715 5.69 -28.98 -5.17
C TRP A 715 6.14 -30.07 -4.19
N ASP A 716 6.99 -31.01 -4.60
CA ASP A 716 7.55 -32.04 -3.74
C ASP A 716 8.45 -31.46 -2.65
N GLY A 717 9.21 -30.40 -2.96
CA GLY A 717 9.97 -29.63 -1.97
C GLY A 717 9.09 -28.88 -0.98
N TYR A 718 8.03 -28.22 -1.46
CA TYR A 718 7.01 -27.58 -0.63
C TYR A 718 6.37 -28.57 0.37
N ARG A 719 5.97 -29.75 -0.11
CA ARG A 719 5.37 -30.80 0.74
C ARG A 719 6.34 -31.30 1.81
N GLU A 720 7.63 -31.34 1.52
CA GLU A 720 8.65 -31.73 2.50
C GLU A 720 8.89 -30.65 3.58
N GLU A 721 8.80 -29.37 3.23
CA GLU A 721 8.81 -28.29 4.23
C GLU A 721 7.55 -28.26 5.10
N LEU A 722 6.37 -28.55 4.55
CA LEU A 722 5.15 -28.73 5.36
C LEU A 722 5.32 -29.83 6.42
N ARG A 723 5.99 -30.94 6.10
CA ARG A 723 6.31 -32.01 7.07
C ARG A 723 7.23 -31.53 8.17
N LYS A 724 8.30 -30.78 7.82
CA LYS A 724 9.22 -30.19 8.81
C LYS A 724 8.52 -29.18 9.71
N ALA A 725 7.69 -28.31 9.15
CA ALA A 725 6.93 -27.32 9.91
C ALA A 725 6.01 -28.00 10.94
N ARG A 726 5.29 -29.06 10.54
CA ARG A 726 4.46 -29.90 11.45
C ARG A 726 5.27 -30.58 12.55
N ALA A 727 6.55 -30.89 12.30
CA ALA A 727 7.46 -31.49 13.27
C ALA A 727 8.24 -30.45 14.12
N GLY A 728 8.06 -29.15 13.90
CA GLY A 728 8.85 -28.09 14.56
C GLY A 728 10.31 -28.02 14.10
N GLN A 729 10.62 -28.53 12.91
CA GLN A 729 11.97 -28.71 12.35
C GLN A 729 12.32 -27.74 11.20
N SER A 730 11.42 -26.82 10.83
CA SER A 730 11.71 -25.86 9.77
C SER A 730 12.58 -24.71 10.27
N THR A 731 13.54 -24.27 9.45
CA THR A 731 14.48 -23.17 9.72
C THR A 731 14.39 -22.05 8.67
N MET A 732 13.26 -21.96 7.95
CA MET A 732 13.10 -21.17 6.73
C MET A 732 12.71 -19.70 6.97
N SER A 733 12.97 -18.86 5.96
CA SER A 733 12.42 -17.50 5.80
C SER A 733 11.03 -17.57 5.14
N PRO A 734 10.06 -16.69 5.47
CA PRO A 734 8.66 -16.81 5.05
C PRO A 734 8.35 -16.32 3.61
N ASN A 735 9.36 -15.90 2.82
CA ASN A 735 9.13 -15.21 1.54
C ASN A 735 9.55 -16.04 0.32
N LEU A 736 8.75 -15.94 -0.75
CA LEU A 736 9.00 -16.53 -2.07
C LEU A 736 9.04 -15.42 -3.13
N TYR A 737 10.13 -15.36 -3.89
CA TYR A 737 10.32 -14.37 -4.94
C TYR A 737 10.38 -15.00 -6.33
N TYR A 738 9.61 -14.43 -7.25
CA TYR A 738 9.66 -14.73 -8.69
C TYR A 738 10.04 -13.46 -9.46
N ARG A 739 10.62 -13.63 -10.64
CA ARG A 739 10.72 -12.59 -11.67
C ARG A 739 10.00 -13.07 -12.91
N VAL A 740 9.31 -12.14 -13.58
CA VAL A 740 8.69 -12.35 -14.88
C VAL A 740 9.25 -11.31 -15.83
N ARG A 741 9.98 -11.78 -16.85
CA ARG A 741 10.47 -10.94 -17.94
C ARG A 741 9.55 -11.10 -19.14
N LEU A 742 9.20 -10.00 -19.82
CA LEU A 742 8.53 -10.04 -21.13
C LEU A 742 9.55 -9.88 -22.27
N ASN A 743 9.51 -10.79 -23.25
CA ASN A 743 10.17 -10.61 -24.55
C ASN A 743 9.23 -9.88 -25.53
N PRO A 744 9.71 -8.93 -26.35
CA PRO A 744 11.09 -8.45 -26.51
C PRO A 744 11.43 -7.19 -25.68
N THR A 745 10.48 -6.65 -24.92
CA THR A 745 10.55 -5.35 -24.23
C THR A 745 11.45 -5.31 -22.99
N GLY A 746 12.03 -6.45 -22.58
CA GLY A 746 13.15 -6.53 -21.65
C GLY A 746 12.79 -6.43 -20.17
N ALA A 747 11.65 -5.83 -19.83
CA ALA A 747 11.19 -5.70 -18.46
C ALA A 747 9.65 -5.69 -18.35
N ALA A 748 9.14 -6.49 -17.43
CA ALA A 748 7.93 -6.15 -16.70
C ALA A 748 8.28 -5.95 -15.23
N SER A 749 7.78 -4.89 -14.60
CA SER A 749 7.71 -4.79 -13.15
C SER A 749 6.66 -5.78 -12.66
N VAL A 750 7.10 -6.91 -12.11
CA VAL A 750 6.18 -7.88 -11.50
C VAL A 750 5.69 -7.32 -10.18
N LEU A 751 4.37 -7.22 -10.04
CA LEU A 751 3.75 -7.04 -8.74
C LEU A 751 3.24 -8.42 -8.31
N ILE A 752 4.09 -9.15 -7.59
CA ILE A 752 3.66 -10.38 -6.89
C ILE A 752 2.77 -9.92 -5.76
N TRP A 753 1.51 -10.35 -5.78
CA TRP A 753 0.50 -9.86 -4.86
C TRP A 753 0.26 -10.86 -3.73
N PRO A 754 0.15 -10.42 -2.45
CA PRO A 754 0.29 -9.05 -1.95
C PRO A 754 1.64 -8.80 -1.24
N PRO A 755 2.33 -7.68 -1.48
CA PRO A 755 3.31 -7.13 -0.55
C PRO A 755 2.56 -6.36 0.56
N ASP A 756 1.78 -7.08 1.37
CA ASP A 756 1.11 -6.50 2.56
C ASP A 756 1.92 -6.84 3.82
N ALA A 757 2.20 -5.85 4.66
CA ALA A 757 2.85 -6.07 5.96
C ALA A 757 2.00 -6.97 6.87
N SER A 758 0.68 -7.05 6.65
CA SER A 758 -0.16 -8.03 7.34
C SER A 758 0.15 -9.48 6.95
N PHE A 759 0.59 -9.71 5.71
CA PHE A 759 0.96 -11.04 5.22
C PHE A 759 2.26 -11.54 5.86
N GLN A 760 3.14 -10.64 6.31
CA GLN A 760 4.36 -10.99 7.03
C GLN A 760 4.12 -11.33 8.51
N ASN A 761 2.94 -11.00 9.05
CA ASN A 761 2.60 -11.15 10.47
C ASN A 761 1.55 -12.25 10.75
N ASP A 762 1.09 -12.96 9.72
CA ASP A 762 0.15 -14.09 9.86
C ASP A 762 0.92 -15.38 10.25
N PRO A 763 0.56 -16.08 11.34
CA PRO A 763 1.12 -17.39 11.69
C PRO A 763 1.01 -18.46 10.57
N MET A 764 0.02 -18.34 9.68
CA MET A 764 -0.17 -19.23 8.52
C MET A 764 0.68 -18.85 7.30
N ALA A 765 1.20 -17.62 7.21
CA ALA A 765 2.04 -17.18 6.08
C ALA A 765 3.37 -17.95 5.97
N GLN A 766 3.78 -18.67 7.03
CA GLN A 766 4.94 -19.58 7.05
C GLN A 766 4.87 -20.71 5.99
N ARG A 767 3.73 -20.91 5.34
CA ARG A 767 3.53 -22.02 4.38
C ARG A 767 4.11 -21.77 2.99
N LEU A 768 4.32 -20.52 2.56
CA LEU A 768 4.87 -20.19 1.23
C LEU A 768 6.39 -19.99 1.21
N ALA A 769 7.11 -20.83 1.98
CA ALA A 769 8.57 -20.90 1.97
C ALA A 769 9.05 -22.03 1.05
N ILE A 770 9.87 -21.69 0.06
CA ILE A 770 10.48 -22.65 -0.86
C ILE A 770 11.98 -22.60 -0.65
N ILE A 771 12.58 -23.65 -0.06
CA ILE A 771 13.90 -24.30 -0.32
C ILE A 771 15.26 -23.53 -0.26
N GLN A 772 15.84 -23.28 0.93
CA GLN A 772 17.14 -22.59 1.04
C GLN A 772 18.34 -23.25 0.33
N THR A 773 18.71 -22.70 -0.83
CA THR A 773 19.94 -23.02 -1.55
C THR A 773 21.17 -22.38 -0.90
N ARG A 774 22.22 -23.17 -0.63
CA ARG A 774 23.56 -22.63 -0.30
C ARG A 774 24.30 -22.24 -1.59
N LEU A 775 23.85 -21.15 -2.23
CA LEU A 775 24.47 -20.58 -3.42
C LEU A 775 24.88 -19.13 -3.13
N SER A 776 25.99 -18.68 -3.71
CA SER A 776 26.44 -17.30 -3.58
C SER A 776 25.63 -16.40 -4.52
N ALA A 777 25.23 -15.22 -4.04
CA ALA A 777 24.49 -14.23 -4.83
C ALA A 777 25.10 -13.97 -6.22
N ALA A 778 26.42 -13.81 -6.28
CA ALA A 778 27.11 -13.47 -7.53
C ALA A 778 27.12 -14.61 -8.58
N SER A 779 27.00 -15.87 -8.14
CA SER A 779 26.93 -17.03 -9.06
C SER A 779 25.62 -17.11 -9.86
N GLN A 780 24.59 -16.37 -9.42
CA GLN A 780 23.23 -16.47 -9.95
C GLN A 780 22.81 -15.26 -10.83
N VAL A 781 23.72 -14.33 -11.13
CA VAL A 781 23.42 -13.19 -12.02
C VAL A 781 23.84 -13.54 -13.46
N ALA A 782 23.05 -13.13 -14.45
CA ALA A 782 23.44 -13.18 -15.86
C ALA A 782 23.83 -11.77 -16.34
N PRO A 783 24.92 -11.60 -17.12
CA PRO A 783 25.26 -10.32 -17.75
C PRO A 783 24.14 -9.79 -18.66
N ASP A 784 23.94 -8.48 -18.67
CA ASP A 784 23.10 -7.82 -19.67
C ASP A 784 23.88 -7.80 -21.00
N GLN A 785 23.73 -8.87 -21.79
CA GLN A 785 24.46 -9.04 -23.05
C GLN A 785 24.25 -7.86 -24.01
N ALA A 786 23.05 -7.28 -24.05
CA ALA A 786 22.78 -6.13 -24.92
C ALA A 786 23.57 -4.88 -24.47
N ALA A 787 23.73 -4.67 -23.17
CA ALA A 787 24.60 -3.63 -22.63
C ALA A 787 26.09 -3.91 -22.88
N VAL A 788 26.53 -5.17 -22.77
CA VAL A 788 27.90 -5.61 -23.09
C VAL A 788 28.22 -5.40 -24.57
N ASP A 789 27.30 -5.77 -25.47
CA ASP A 789 27.44 -5.59 -26.92
C ASP A 789 27.40 -4.11 -27.35
N ALA A 790 26.78 -3.25 -26.54
CA ALA A 790 26.77 -1.80 -26.73
C ALA A 790 28.06 -1.09 -26.26
N MET A 791 29.00 -1.82 -25.64
CA MET A 791 30.32 -1.28 -25.30
C MET A 791 31.21 -1.21 -26.55
N PRO A 792 32.04 -0.15 -26.74
CA PRO A 792 33.00 -0.10 -27.83
C PRO A 792 33.97 -1.29 -27.82
N VAL A 793 34.24 -1.86 -29.00
CA VAL A 793 35.24 -2.93 -29.17
C VAL A 793 36.63 -2.40 -28.75
N PRO A 794 37.43 -3.15 -27.95
CA PRO A 794 37.26 -4.54 -27.52
C PRO A 794 36.61 -4.74 -26.14
N TRP A 795 36.11 -3.68 -25.49
CA TRP A 795 35.84 -3.66 -24.05
C TRP A 795 34.70 -4.58 -23.61
N GLY A 796 33.65 -4.76 -24.42
CA GLY A 796 32.58 -5.71 -24.12
C GLY A 796 33.09 -7.16 -24.01
N ALA A 797 33.96 -7.58 -24.94
CA ALA A 797 34.57 -8.91 -24.90
C ALA A 797 35.50 -9.09 -23.68
N PHE A 798 36.22 -8.03 -23.29
CA PHE A 798 37.06 -8.06 -22.08
C PHE A 798 36.24 -8.11 -20.78
N LEU A 799 35.14 -7.36 -20.68
CA LEU A 799 34.23 -7.44 -19.54
C LEU A 799 33.57 -8.83 -19.43
N GLN A 800 33.19 -9.43 -20.56
CA GLN A 800 32.66 -10.79 -20.58
C GLN A 800 33.72 -11.82 -20.16
N TRP A 801 34.99 -11.61 -20.52
CA TRP A 801 36.09 -12.44 -20.03
C TRP A 801 36.29 -12.28 -18.51
N LEU A 802 36.26 -11.05 -17.98
CA LEU A 802 36.30 -10.81 -16.53
C LEU A 802 35.14 -11.50 -15.80
N TRP A 803 33.91 -11.39 -16.33
CA TRP A 803 32.74 -12.09 -15.79
C TRP A 803 32.95 -13.62 -15.75
N ASN A 804 33.60 -14.20 -16.76
CA ASN A 804 33.79 -15.65 -16.80
C ASN A 804 34.96 -16.16 -15.94
N ASN A 805 35.83 -15.28 -15.41
CA ASN A 805 37.08 -15.67 -14.74
C ASN A 805 37.25 -15.11 -13.30
N LEU A 806 36.40 -14.19 -12.84
CA LEU A 806 36.44 -13.70 -11.45
C LEU A 806 35.73 -14.67 -10.48
N PRO A 807 36.35 -15.02 -9.32
CA PRO A 807 35.70 -15.81 -8.27
C PRO A 807 34.43 -15.16 -7.69
N ASP A 808 33.42 -15.94 -7.32
CA ASP A 808 32.13 -15.43 -6.82
C ASP A 808 32.22 -14.65 -5.50
N ASP A 809 33.26 -14.90 -4.70
CA ASP A 809 33.57 -14.16 -3.46
C ASP A 809 34.40 -12.89 -3.71
N SER A 810 34.89 -12.66 -4.94
CA SER A 810 35.61 -11.44 -5.30
C SER A 810 34.70 -10.21 -5.14
N PRO A 811 35.17 -9.13 -4.48
CA PRO A 811 34.41 -7.88 -4.39
C PRO A 811 34.01 -7.34 -5.77
N ASP A 812 34.89 -7.40 -6.76
CA ASP A 812 34.58 -6.89 -8.12
C ASP A 812 33.52 -7.75 -8.81
N ARG A 813 33.52 -9.06 -8.59
CA ARG A 813 32.45 -9.96 -9.05
C ARG A 813 31.11 -9.61 -8.41
N GLN A 814 31.09 -9.37 -7.09
CA GLN A 814 29.88 -8.97 -6.38
C GLN A 814 29.35 -7.59 -6.79
N SER A 815 30.25 -6.64 -7.03
CA SER A 815 29.91 -5.30 -7.54
C SER A 815 29.34 -5.37 -8.96
N LEU A 816 30.00 -6.08 -9.89
CA LEU A 816 29.53 -6.22 -11.26
C LEU A 816 28.19 -6.98 -11.33
N ALA A 817 28.02 -8.02 -10.51
CA ALA A 817 26.73 -8.69 -10.31
C ALA A 817 25.67 -7.72 -9.77
N GLY A 818 26.05 -6.82 -8.85
CA GLY A 818 25.22 -5.74 -8.33
C GLY A 818 24.79 -4.72 -9.40
N VAL A 819 25.64 -4.41 -10.38
CA VAL A 819 25.29 -3.56 -11.54
C VAL A 819 24.34 -4.30 -12.49
N PHE A 820 24.66 -5.51 -12.93
CA PHE A 820 23.83 -6.29 -13.85
C PHE A 820 22.45 -6.64 -13.28
N SER A 821 22.34 -6.87 -11.97
CA SER A 821 21.07 -7.11 -11.29
C SER A 821 20.31 -5.84 -10.88
N HIS A 822 20.86 -4.63 -11.11
CA HIS A 822 20.26 -3.39 -10.62
C HIS A 822 18.98 -3.02 -11.36
N ARG A 823 17.90 -2.72 -10.63
CA ARG A 823 16.57 -2.44 -11.22
C ARG A 823 16.55 -1.21 -12.14
N PHE A 824 17.42 -0.23 -11.92
CA PHE A 824 17.45 0.97 -12.76
C PHE A 824 18.30 0.76 -14.00
N PHE A 825 19.46 0.11 -13.84
CA PHE A 825 20.30 -0.33 -14.95
C PHE A 825 19.50 -1.18 -15.96
N THR A 826 18.78 -2.19 -15.46
CA THR A 826 18.03 -3.15 -16.29
C THR A 826 16.73 -2.62 -16.89
N ASN A 827 16.06 -1.63 -16.28
CA ASN A 827 14.68 -1.24 -16.65
C ASN A 827 14.48 0.23 -17.01
N GLU A 828 15.41 1.14 -16.69
CA GLU A 828 15.18 2.61 -16.77
C GLU A 828 16.25 3.37 -17.56
N ILE A 829 17.35 2.69 -17.89
CA ILE A 829 18.46 3.21 -18.66
C ILE A 829 18.44 2.53 -20.04
N GLU A 830 18.54 3.31 -21.11
CA GLU A 830 18.68 2.81 -22.48
C GLU A 830 19.98 2.04 -22.69
N THR A 831 19.98 1.02 -23.56
CA THR A 831 21.09 0.07 -23.75
C THR A 831 22.44 0.73 -24.02
N ALA A 832 22.47 1.80 -24.83
CA ALA A 832 23.69 2.56 -25.09
C ALA A 832 24.27 3.20 -23.81
N THR A 833 23.40 3.73 -22.94
CA THR A 833 23.81 4.32 -21.65
C THR A 833 24.17 3.25 -20.62
N ARG A 834 23.57 2.05 -20.68
CA ARG A 834 24.05 0.89 -19.90
C ARG A 834 25.47 0.52 -20.30
N GLY A 835 25.77 0.44 -21.59
CA GLY A 835 27.11 0.21 -22.11
C GLY A 835 28.12 1.25 -21.58
N LYS A 836 27.74 2.53 -21.57
CA LYS A 836 28.54 3.60 -20.93
C LYS A 836 28.77 3.38 -19.42
N ILE A 837 27.79 2.88 -18.68
CA ILE A 837 27.93 2.58 -17.24
C ILE A 837 28.82 1.35 -17.01
N LEU A 838 28.77 0.34 -17.89
CA LEU A 838 29.72 -0.78 -17.86
C LEU A 838 31.14 -0.34 -18.22
N MET A 839 31.30 0.58 -19.16
CA MET A 839 32.60 1.22 -19.45
C MET A 839 33.13 1.99 -18.24
N LEU A 840 32.26 2.73 -17.54
CA LEU A 840 32.61 3.45 -16.32
C LEU A 840 33.01 2.49 -15.19
N TRP A 841 32.31 1.36 -15.02
CA TRP A 841 32.68 0.31 -14.06
C TRP A 841 34.04 -0.31 -14.38
N LEU A 842 34.31 -0.58 -15.66
CA LEU A 842 35.55 -1.20 -16.12
C LEU A 842 36.79 -0.35 -15.78
N PHE A 843 36.70 0.98 -15.96
CA PHE A 843 37.79 1.92 -15.68
C PHE A 843 37.73 2.58 -14.29
N ALA A 844 36.73 2.27 -13.46
CA ALA A 844 36.69 2.70 -12.07
C ALA A 844 37.72 1.93 -11.24
N GLY A 845 38.31 2.60 -10.24
CA GLY A 845 39.13 1.94 -9.23
C GLY A 845 38.30 0.98 -8.36
N PRO A 846 38.93 0.05 -7.61
CA PRO A 846 38.22 -0.89 -6.74
C PRO A 846 37.29 -0.19 -5.74
N GLY A 847 37.70 1.00 -5.25
CA GLY A 847 36.91 1.84 -4.35
C GLY A 847 35.59 2.32 -4.98
N ALA A 848 35.63 2.92 -6.16
CA ALA A 848 34.42 3.35 -6.86
C ALA A 848 33.59 2.19 -7.42
N ARG A 849 34.21 1.09 -7.91
CA ARG A 849 33.49 -0.11 -8.37
C ARG A 849 32.49 -0.59 -7.33
N GLN A 850 32.90 -0.75 -6.06
CA GLN A 850 32.01 -1.22 -5.00
C GLN A 850 30.80 -0.29 -4.73
N LYS A 851 30.94 1.00 -5.04
CA LYS A 851 29.91 2.01 -4.77
C LYS A 851 29.00 2.31 -5.98
N LEU A 852 29.39 1.95 -7.20
CA LEU A 852 28.59 2.17 -8.42
C LEU A 852 27.15 1.60 -8.37
N PRO A 853 26.88 0.40 -7.80
CA PRO A 853 25.51 -0.06 -7.54
C PRO A 853 24.69 0.92 -6.69
N THR A 854 25.31 1.55 -5.69
CA THR A 854 24.66 2.57 -4.84
C THR A 854 24.39 3.86 -5.60
N LEU A 855 25.31 4.29 -6.47
CA LEU A 855 25.13 5.49 -7.31
C LEU A 855 23.98 5.32 -8.32
N LEU A 856 23.72 4.09 -8.78
CA LEU A 856 22.54 3.79 -9.60
C LEU A 856 21.24 4.06 -8.82
N ASP A 857 21.21 3.94 -7.49
CA ASP A 857 20.05 4.28 -6.65
C ASP A 857 19.89 5.78 -6.37
N THR A 858 20.94 6.62 -6.49
CA THR A 858 20.85 8.07 -6.29
C THR A 858 19.98 8.77 -7.36
N ARG A 859 18.94 9.51 -6.95
CA ARG A 859 17.94 10.13 -7.85
C ARG A 859 18.18 11.62 -8.09
N PHE A 860 17.73 12.08 -9.26
CA PHE A 860 17.40 13.49 -9.51
C PHE A 860 16.02 13.60 -10.17
N ARG A 861 15.39 14.78 -10.09
CA ARG A 861 14.14 15.08 -10.80
C ARG A 861 14.44 15.95 -12.02
N ASN A 862 13.93 15.54 -13.18
CA ASN A 862 14.07 16.31 -14.42
C ASN A 862 13.01 17.44 -14.52
N ALA A 863 13.07 18.23 -15.59
CA ALA A 863 12.14 19.35 -15.82
C ALA A 863 10.66 18.92 -15.99
N ALA A 864 10.39 17.64 -16.30
CA ALA A 864 9.05 17.05 -16.34
C ALA A 864 8.62 16.43 -14.98
N ASN A 865 9.38 16.69 -13.91
CA ASN A 865 9.19 16.14 -12.56
C ASN A 865 9.26 14.59 -12.48
N LEU A 866 9.87 13.96 -13.49
CA LEU A 866 10.16 12.53 -13.48
C LEU A 866 11.46 12.28 -12.72
N GLU A 867 11.47 11.27 -11.85
CA GLU A 867 12.69 10.79 -11.20
C GLU A 867 13.52 9.94 -12.16
N MET A 868 14.84 10.15 -12.13
CA MET A 868 15.81 9.48 -12.98
C MET A 868 17.09 9.20 -12.19
N SER A 869 17.89 8.22 -12.63
CA SER A 869 19.23 8.01 -12.06
C SER A 869 20.13 9.21 -12.28
N ILE A 870 20.89 9.61 -11.24
CA ILE A 870 21.80 10.76 -11.28
C ILE A 870 22.83 10.66 -12.42
N LEU A 871 23.19 9.45 -12.86
CA LEU A 871 24.06 9.22 -14.02
C LEU A 871 23.48 9.78 -15.34
N LYS A 872 22.16 10.03 -15.40
CA LYS A 872 21.45 10.69 -16.50
C LYS A 872 21.13 12.17 -16.22
N GLN A 873 21.74 12.77 -15.20
CA GLN A 873 21.57 14.21 -14.93
C GLN A 873 22.30 15.02 -16.01
N PRO A 874 21.63 15.95 -16.71
CA PRO A 874 22.28 16.86 -17.64
C PRO A 874 22.96 17.99 -16.88
N ASP A 875 24.11 18.46 -17.37
CA ASP A 875 24.74 19.68 -16.84
C ASP A 875 23.92 20.95 -17.16
N LEU A 876 24.32 22.10 -16.60
CA LEU A 876 23.54 23.34 -16.70
C LEU A 876 23.72 24.09 -18.04
N LYS A 877 24.77 23.78 -18.81
CA LYS A 877 25.22 24.57 -19.96
C LYS A 877 25.05 23.81 -21.28
N ASP A 878 25.75 22.69 -21.41
CA ASP A 878 25.91 21.91 -22.65
C ASP A 878 24.88 20.77 -22.72
N ARG A 879 24.21 20.45 -21.59
CA ARG A 879 23.21 19.37 -21.43
C ARG A 879 23.77 17.95 -21.64
N GLU A 880 25.08 17.80 -21.61
CA GLU A 880 25.77 16.50 -21.59
C GLU A 880 25.45 15.78 -20.25
N LEU A 881 25.36 14.45 -20.29
CA LEU A 881 24.96 13.65 -19.13
C LEU A 881 26.14 13.45 -18.16
N LEU A 882 25.85 13.26 -16.87
CA LEU A 882 26.86 12.98 -15.86
C LEU A 882 27.76 11.79 -16.23
N VAL A 883 27.17 10.70 -16.75
CA VAL A 883 27.94 9.54 -17.23
C VAL A 883 28.88 9.87 -18.40
N ASP A 884 28.51 10.83 -19.25
CA ASP A 884 29.35 11.27 -20.37
C ASP A 884 30.50 12.15 -19.88
N HIS A 885 30.26 13.06 -18.94
CA HIS A 885 31.33 13.83 -18.28
C HIS A 885 32.32 12.94 -17.52
N LEU A 886 31.82 11.93 -16.80
CA LEU A 886 32.66 10.96 -16.07
C LEU A 886 33.53 10.12 -17.03
N LEU A 887 32.99 9.69 -18.17
CA LEU A 887 33.79 9.01 -19.21
C LEU A 887 34.75 9.97 -19.93
N ALA A 888 34.40 11.25 -20.08
CA ALA A 888 35.28 12.26 -20.67
C ALA A 888 36.48 12.60 -19.76
N LEU A 889 36.36 12.47 -18.43
CA LEU A 889 37.52 12.58 -17.52
C LEU A 889 38.62 11.58 -17.87
N LEU A 890 38.28 10.38 -18.37
CA LEU A 890 39.26 9.36 -18.80
C LEU A 890 40.16 9.81 -19.97
N GLN A 891 39.79 10.90 -20.65
CA GLN A 891 40.42 11.35 -21.90
C GLN A 891 41.09 12.73 -21.79
N ILE A 892 41.10 13.35 -20.61
CA ILE A 892 41.77 14.65 -20.43
C ILE A 892 43.29 14.51 -20.43
N ASP A 893 43.98 15.52 -20.98
CA ASP A 893 45.41 15.74 -20.77
C ASP A 893 45.56 16.52 -19.45
N PRO A 894 46.03 15.89 -18.34
CA PRO A 894 46.01 16.49 -17.02
C PRO A 894 47.00 17.66 -16.89
N HIS A 895 46.75 18.56 -15.95
CA HIS A 895 47.66 19.68 -15.68
C HIS A 895 49.07 19.18 -15.29
N PRO A 896 50.17 19.75 -15.84
CA PRO A 896 51.54 19.27 -15.59
C PRO A 896 51.96 19.18 -14.11
N ASP A 897 51.31 19.96 -13.25
CA ASP A 897 51.54 19.96 -11.80
C ASP A 897 50.86 18.81 -11.05
N ILE A 898 50.05 17.99 -11.71
CA ILE A 898 49.44 16.77 -11.14
C ILE A 898 50.36 15.56 -11.47
N ALA A 899 51.41 15.34 -10.66
CA ALA A 899 52.37 14.26 -10.90
C ALA A 899 52.00 12.93 -10.22
N GLY A 900 52.52 11.83 -10.76
CA GLY A 900 52.41 10.49 -10.17
C GLY A 900 51.06 9.80 -10.39
N VAL A 901 50.03 10.55 -10.83
CA VAL A 901 48.75 9.99 -11.23
C VAL A 901 48.92 9.26 -12.58
N THR A 902 49.21 7.97 -12.52
CA THR A 902 49.03 7.09 -13.68
C THR A 902 47.55 6.82 -13.89
N ALA A 903 47.10 7.10 -15.12
CA ALA A 903 45.72 6.94 -15.60
C ALA A 903 44.68 7.89 -14.98
N ALA A 904 43.79 8.39 -15.83
CA ALA A 904 42.64 9.20 -15.44
C ALA A 904 41.56 8.42 -14.65
N GLU A 905 41.77 7.13 -14.43
CA GLU A 905 40.99 6.26 -13.53
C GLU A 905 40.93 6.84 -12.10
N GLN A 906 42.03 7.41 -11.58
CA GLN A 906 42.03 8.06 -10.26
C GLN A 906 41.14 9.30 -10.22
N LEU A 907 41.11 10.10 -11.29
CA LEU A 907 40.25 11.29 -11.36
C LEU A 907 38.76 10.92 -11.43
N VAL A 908 38.45 9.77 -12.03
CA VAL A 908 37.11 9.18 -12.01
C VAL A 908 36.77 8.59 -10.64
N ASP A 909 37.69 7.92 -9.95
CA ASP A 909 37.49 7.39 -8.59
C ASP A 909 37.28 8.52 -7.56
N ASP A 910 38.06 9.61 -7.67
CA ASP A 910 37.90 10.86 -6.90
C ASP A 910 36.51 11.47 -7.15
N ALA A 911 36.17 11.76 -8.42
CA ALA A 911 34.89 12.38 -8.78
C ALA A 911 33.67 11.51 -8.38
N LEU A 912 33.73 10.20 -8.59
CA LEU A 912 32.70 9.26 -8.15
C LEU A 912 32.56 9.27 -6.63
N THR A 913 33.67 9.20 -5.90
CA THR A 913 33.68 9.23 -4.43
C THR A 913 33.06 10.52 -3.89
N GLU A 914 33.40 11.67 -4.47
CA GLU A 914 32.84 12.98 -4.10
C GLU A 914 31.36 13.14 -4.49
N ILE A 915 30.85 12.49 -5.54
CA ILE A 915 29.42 12.51 -5.84
C ILE A 915 28.62 11.65 -4.84
N MET A 916 29.16 10.50 -4.44
CA MET A 916 28.47 9.55 -3.57
C MET A 916 28.51 9.93 -2.09
N ASP A 917 29.61 10.52 -1.61
CA ASP A 917 29.64 11.26 -0.35
C ASP A 917 30.42 12.56 -0.55
N PRO A 918 29.75 13.69 -0.84
CA PRO A 918 30.39 15.00 -1.05
C PRO A 918 31.08 15.58 0.19
N ASN A 919 31.22 14.80 1.26
CA ASN A 919 31.94 15.14 2.49
C ASN A 919 32.77 13.94 3.00
N GLY A 920 33.01 12.92 2.15
CA GLY A 920 33.43 11.57 2.53
C GLY A 920 34.92 11.36 2.85
N GLN A 921 35.70 12.41 3.13
CA GLN A 921 37.07 12.28 3.64
C GLN A 921 37.22 12.90 5.04
N THR A 922 38.03 12.23 5.85
CA THR A 922 38.11 12.46 7.30
C THR A 922 38.98 13.67 7.68
N ASN A 923 38.44 14.48 8.58
CA ASN A 923 39.16 15.46 9.42
C ASN A 923 39.70 16.71 8.69
N GLN A 924 38.85 17.75 8.56
CA GLN A 924 39.25 19.09 8.09
C GLN A 924 40.17 19.85 9.09
N GLY A 925 40.50 19.24 10.25
CA GLY A 925 41.30 19.87 11.30
C GLY A 925 40.77 21.23 11.74
N THR A 926 41.67 22.13 12.13
CA THR A 926 41.34 23.49 12.60
C THR A 926 41.19 24.52 11.47
N ALA A 927 41.09 24.10 10.21
CA ALA A 927 41.07 25.01 9.06
C ALA A 927 39.66 25.55 8.75
N SER A 928 39.55 26.87 8.54
CA SER A 928 38.30 27.61 8.27
C SER A 928 37.70 27.37 6.86
N THR A 929 37.47 26.11 6.48
CA THR A 929 37.13 25.72 5.09
C THR A 929 35.63 25.49 4.82
N CYS A 930 34.78 25.80 5.80
CA CYS A 930 33.33 25.60 5.75
C CYS A 930 32.64 26.27 4.55
N GLY A 931 33.05 27.49 4.16
CA GLY A 931 32.49 28.23 3.03
C GLY A 931 32.61 27.49 1.68
N PRO A 932 33.85 27.28 1.17
CA PRO A 932 34.06 26.55 -0.08
C PRO A 932 33.50 25.13 -0.09
N THR A 933 33.67 24.37 1.01
CA THR A 933 33.14 23.00 1.12
C THR A 933 31.60 22.96 1.05
N SER A 934 30.93 23.96 1.66
CA SER A 934 29.48 24.09 1.59
C SER A 934 28.97 24.40 0.18
N VAL A 935 29.71 25.23 -0.58
CA VAL A 935 29.38 25.55 -1.97
C VAL A 935 29.52 24.32 -2.88
N GLN A 936 30.61 23.55 -2.72
CA GLN A 936 30.79 22.29 -3.43
C GLN A 936 29.70 21.27 -3.09
N THR A 937 29.39 21.08 -1.81
CA THR A 937 28.32 20.19 -1.36
C THR A 937 26.97 20.60 -1.95
N LEU A 938 26.65 21.89 -1.93
CA LEU A 938 25.41 22.41 -2.51
C LEU A 938 25.35 22.17 -4.03
N LEU A 939 26.46 22.42 -4.75
CA LEU A 939 26.53 22.17 -6.19
C LEU A 939 26.30 20.69 -6.51
N ILE A 940 27.03 19.76 -5.86
CA ILE A 940 26.89 18.32 -6.12
C ILE A 940 25.45 17.83 -5.84
N ASN A 941 24.81 18.30 -4.76
CA ASN A 941 23.43 17.93 -4.43
C ASN A 941 22.38 18.60 -5.33
N THR A 942 22.73 19.68 -6.04
CA THR A 942 21.81 20.40 -6.95
C THR A 942 21.98 19.94 -8.39
N ASN A 943 23.23 19.81 -8.86
CA ASN A 943 23.62 19.26 -10.14
C ASN A 943 25.06 18.69 -10.08
N ALA A 944 25.19 17.37 -9.90
CA ALA A 944 26.46 16.66 -9.93
C ALA A 944 27.09 16.63 -11.33
N SER A 945 26.29 16.64 -12.41
CA SER A 945 26.78 16.72 -13.79
C SER A 945 27.56 18.01 -14.03
N GLU A 946 27.02 19.14 -13.58
CA GLU A 946 27.68 20.45 -13.64
C GLU A 946 29.00 20.48 -12.86
N TYR A 947 29.05 19.81 -11.71
CA TYR A 947 30.29 19.68 -10.94
C TYR A 947 31.40 18.97 -11.75
N VAL A 948 31.09 17.81 -12.35
CA VAL A 948 32.07 17.05 -13.15
C VAL A 948 32.46 17.79 -14.43
N ARG A 949 31.51 18.49 -15.08
CA ARG A 949 31.80 19.36 -16.23
C ARG A 949 32.85 20.43 -15.90
N LEU A 950 32.77 21.04 -14.71
CA LEU A 950 33.76 22.01 -14.25
C LEU A 950 35.11 21.37 -13.94
N LEU A 951 35.12 20.21 -13.26
CA LEU A 951 36.35 19.44 -13.02
C LEU A 951 37.12 19.10 -14.30
N ARG A 952 36.41 18.73 -15.37
CA ARG A 952 36.99 18.41 -16.70
C ARG A 952 37.90 19.53 -17.24
N GLY A 953 37.53 20.79 -17.00
CA GLY A 953 38.34 21.95 -17.39
C GLY A 953 39.41 22.34 -16.37
N LEU A 954 39.09 22.29 -15.07
CA LEU A 954 40.01 22.71 -14.01
C LEU A 954 41.20 21.74 -13.81
N LEU A 955 41.01 20.44 -14.07
CA LEU A 955 42.04 19.41 -13.97
C LEU A 955 42.87 19.23 -15.25
N GLY A 956 42.38 19.74 -16.38
CA GLY A 956 43.06 19.66 -17.68
C GLY A 956 44.25 20.61 -17.79
N ARG A 957 45.05 20.45 -18.84
CA ARG A 957 46.27 21.23 -19.13
C ARG A 957 46.11 22.75 -19.02
N ASP A 958 44.96 23.29 -19.42
CA ASP A 958 44.70 24.75 -19.40
C ASP A 958 44.22 25.27 -18.03
N ALA A 959 43.93 24.37 -17.07
CA ALA A 959 43.45 24.65 -15.71
C ALA A 959 42.28 25.66 -15.64
N ARG A 960 41.37 25.59 -16.62
CA ARG A 960 40.35 26.61 -16.91
C ARG A 960 39.00 25.98 -17.23
N ALA A 961 37.95 26.58 -16.70
CA ALA A 961 36.57 26.22 -17.00
C ALA A 961 35.70 27.48 -17.18
N THR A 962 34.46 27.29 -17.58
CA THR A 962 33.44 28.34 -17.63
C THR A 962 32.29 27.96 -16.72
N LEU A 963 31.89 28.88 -15.85
CA LEU A 963 30.75 28.76 -14.94
C LEU A 963 29.41 28.77 -15.72
N ALA A 964 28.32 28.36 -15.06
CA ALA A 964 26.99 28.27 -15.67
C ALA A 964 26.46 29.64 -16.15
N ASN A 965 26.88 30.75 -15.50
CA ASN A 965 26.55 32.11 -15.94
C ASN A 965 27.41 32.64 -17.11
N GLY A 966 28.40 31.88 -17.57
CA GLY A 966 29.32 32.27 -18.65
C GLY A 966 30.66 32.86 -18.19
N ASP A 967 30.87 33.11 -16.89
CA ASP A 967 32.13 33.67 -16.41
C ASP A 967 33.29 32.65 -16.49
N PRO A 968 34.52 33.10 -16.81
CA PRO A 968 35.71 32.25 -16.74
C PRO A 968 36.12 32.00 -15.28
N VAL A 969 36.56 30.78 -15.00
CA VAL A 969 37.16 30.39 -13.72
C VAL A 969 38.43 29.58 -14.00
N GLU A 970 39.48 29.82 -13.25
CA GLU A 970 40.80 29.19 -13.45
C GLU A 970 41.45 28.83 -12.11
N VAL A 971 42.19 27.72 -12.09
CA VAL A 971 42.96 27.30 -10.91
C VAL A 971 44.07 28.32 -10.65
N PRO A 972 44.30 28.76 -9.40
CA PRO A 972 45.40 29.69 -9.12
C PRO A 972 46.77 29.04 -9.38
N PRO A 973 47.74 29.75 -9.99
CA PRO A 973 49.05 29.19 -10.31
C PRO A 973 49.77 28.55 -9.12
N GLY A 974 50.42 27.41 -9.36
CA GLY A 974 51.21 26.67 -8.35
C GLY A 974 50.38 25.86 -7.33
N VAL A 975 49.05 25.95 -7.30
CA VAL A 975 48.20 25.27 -6.29
C VAL A 975 48.41 23.74 -6.28
N TYR A 976 48.47 23.10 -7.45
CA TYR A 976 48.71 21.65 -7.56
C TYR A 976 50.14 21.23 -7.15
N GLN A 977 51.10 22.15 -7.16
CA GLN A 977 52.47 21.86 -6.71
C GLN A 977 52.56 21.76 -5.17
N VAL A 978 51.65 22.42 -4.44
CA VAL A 978 51.68 22.49 -2.96
C VAL A 978 51.56 21.09 -2.33
N ALA A 979 50.73 20.22 -2.89
CA ALA A 979 50.53 18.85 -2.42
C ALA A 979 51.82 18.00 -2.43
N ARG A 980 52.86 18.40 -3.17
CA ARG A 980 54.15 17.70 -3.26
C ARG A 980 55.15 18.10 -2.17
N TYR A 981 54.88 19.15 -1.39
CA TYR A 981 55.80 19.67 -0.39
C TYR A 981 55.63 18.92 0.94
N ALA A 982 56.72 18.41 1.50
CA ALA A 982 56.67 17.51 2.68
C ALA A 982 56.02 18.13 3.93
N GLY A 983 56.05 19.47 4.06
CA GLY A 983 55.35 20.21 5.12
C GLY A 983 53.88 20.56 4.81
N ALA A 984 53.40 20.37 3.59
CA ALA A 984 52.01 20.68 3.21
C ALA A 984 51.04 19.55 3.56
N ALA A 985 51.52 18.30 3.60
CA ALA A 985 50.73 17.13 3.98
C ALA A 985 50.26 17.12 5.46
N SER A 986 50.75 18.04 6.29
CA SER A 986 50.26 18.25 7.66
C SER A 986 49.19 19.36 7.77
N LEU A 987 48.86 20.05 6.67
CA LEU A 987 47.92 21.17 6.63
C LEU A 987 46.56 20.74 6.06
N PRO A 988 45.46 20.79 6.84
CA PRO A 988 44.19 20.13 6.47
C PRO A 988 43.50 20.56 5.16
N PHE A 989 43.88 21.69 4.57
CA PHE A 989 43.37 22.10 3.25
C PHE A 989 44.11 21.41 2.09
N PHE A 990 45.38 21.05 2.27
CA PHE A 990 46.25 20.49 1.22
C PHE A 990 46.36 18.95 1.25
N VAL A 991 45.62 18.29 2.14
CA VAL A 991 45.46 16.81 2.21
C VAL A 991 44.28 16.31 1.34
N ARG A 992 43.72 17.18 0.49
CA ARG A 992 42.52 16.91 -0.33
C ARG A 992 42.87 16.24 -1.66
N THR A 993 41.87 15.68 -2.33
CA THR A 993 42.01 15.19 -3.72
C THR A 993 42.42 16.34 -4.64
N ASN A 994 43.03 16.03 -5.79
CA ASN A 994 43.34 17.06 -6.78
C ASN A 994 42.06 17.70 -7.34
N ALA A 995 40.97 16.93 -7.44
CA ALA A 995 39.65 17.43 -7.83
C ALA A 995 39.14 18.50 -6.85
N GLU A 996 39.09 18.19 -5.56
CA GLU A 996 38.60 19.09 -4.51
C GLU A 996 39.51 20.32 -4.36
N LEU A 997 40.84 20.15 -4.36
CA LEU A 997 41.81 21.25 -4.26
C LEU A 997 41.68 22.22 -5.46
N GLY A 998 41.59 21.69 -6.67
CA GLY A 998 41.41 22.47 -7.90
C GLY A 998 40.08 23.23 -7.91
N PHE A 999 38.99 22.55 -7.58
CA PHE A 999 37.65 23.15 -7.55
C PHE A 999 37.55 24.25 -6.48
N GLN A 1000 37.87 23.95 -5.21
CA GLN A 1000 37.69 24.88 -4.11
C GLN A 1000 38.59 26.12 -4.24
N SER A 1001 39.84 25.95 -4.71
CA SER A 1001 40.76 27.07 -4.92
C SER A 1001 40.30 28.01 -6.04
N ALA A 1002 39.82 27.46 -7.16
CA ALA A 1002 39.33 28.23 -8.29
C ALA A 1002 38.02 28.98 -7.94
N VAL A 1003 37.09 28.32 -7.24
CA VAL A 1003 35.85 28.93 -6.72
C VAL A 1003 36.15 30.02 -5.70
N LEU A 1004 37.10 29.82 -4.78
CA LEU A 1004 37.50 30.84 -3.81
C LEU A 1004 38.10 32.09 -4.47
N ARG A 1005 38.92 31.90 -5.52
CA ARG A 1005 39.48 33.01 -6.31
C ARG A 1005 38.39 33.78 -7.04
N TYR A 1006 37.47 33.09 -7.71
CA TYR A 1006 36.31 33.70 -8.35
C TYR A 1006 35.41 34.47 -7.35
N ALA A 1007 35.14 33.88 -6.19
CA ALA A 1007 34.35 34.49 -5.12
C ALA A 1007 34.95 35.84 -4.66
N ARG A 1008 36.27 35.89 -4.46
CA ARG A 1008 36.99 37.09 -4.00
C ARG A 1008 37.20 38.14 -5.10
N GLY A 1009 37.39 37.75 -6.35
CA GLY A 1009 37.67 38.67 -7.46
C GLY A 1009 38.88 39.56 -7.17
N SER A 1010 38.72 40.88 -7.23
CA SER A 1010 39.78 41.87 -6.93
C SER A 1010 40.27 41.87 -5.47
N ALA A 1011 39.60 41.16 -4.56
CA ALA A 1011 40.07 40.95 -3.18
C ALA A 1011 40.93 39.68 -3.03
N TRP A 1012 41.37 39.08 -4.14
CA TRP A 1012 42.34 37.99 -4.15
C TRP A 1012 43.77 38.55 -3.93
N PRO A 1013 44.55 38.01 -2.97
CA PRO A 1013 45.90 38.52 -2.69
C PRO A 1013 46.92 38.11 -3.76
N GLU A 1014 47.94 38.97 -3.93
CA GLU A 1014 49.11 38.67 -4.73
C GLU A 1014 50.06 37.71 -4.01
N TYR A 1015 50.71 36.82 -4.76
CA TYR A 1015 51.71 35.87 -4.29
C TYR A 1015 52.64 35.48 -5.44
N ASP A 1016 53.82 34.93 -5.11
CA ASP A 1016 54.75 34.38 -6.09
C ASP A 1016 54.58 32.86 -6.18
N PRO A 1017 54.08 32.32 -7.32
CA PRO A 1017 53.91 30.87 -7.48
C PRO A 1017 55.23 30.11 -7.66
N SER A 1018 56.37 30.80 -7.82
CA SER A 1018 57.71 30.21 -7.92
C SER A 1018 58.49 30.23 -6.61
N ALA A 1019 58.02 30.99 -5.61
CA ALA A 1019 58.62 31.01 -4.28
C ALA A 1019 58.37 29.68 -3.53
N PRO A 1020 59.24 29.29 -2.58
CA PRO A 1020 58.98 28.17 -1.70
C PRO A 1020 57.58 28.29 -1.05
N PRO A 1021 56.76 27.23 -0.99
CA PRO A 1021 55.34 27.37 -0.61
C PRO A 1021 55.10 28.11 0.71
N ASP A 1022 55.95 27.88 1.71
CA ASP A 1022 55.88 28.46 3.06
C ASP A 1022 56.56 29.84 3.19
N ALA A 1023 57.08 30.42 2.11
CA ALA A 1023 57.64 31.78 2.13
C ALA A 1023 56.53 32.82 2.46
N PRO A 1024 56.86 34.03 2.94
CA PRO A 1024 55.86 35.05 3.27
C PRO A 1024 54.93 35.45 2.11
N ASN A 1025 55.45 35.38 0.87
CA ASN A 1025 54.70 35.58 -0.37
C ASN A 1025 54.48 34.27 -1.15
N GLY A 1026 54.73 33.11 -0.53
CA GLY A 1026 54.54 31.78 -1.12
C GLY A 1026 53.08 31.35 -1.10
N VAL A 1027 52.75 30.45 -2.03
CA VAL A 1027 51.37 29.99 -2.26
C VAL A 1027 50.69 29.40 -1.02
N ASN A 1028 51.41 28.65 -0.16
CA ASN A 1028 50.83 28.03 1.04
C ASN A 1028 50.49 29.10 2.10
N THR A 1029 51.44 29.97 2.42
CA THR A 1029 51.25 31.07 3.38
C THR A 1029 50.10 32.00 2.99
N VAL A 1030 50.05 32.40 1.72
CA VAL A 1030 49.01 33.30 1.22
C VAL A 1030 47.64 32.63 1.15
N PHE A 1031 47.56 31.33 0.80
CA PHE A 1031 46.31 30.58 0.91
C PHE A 1031 45.84 30.37 2.35
N GLN A 1032 46.74 30.06 3.28
CA GLN A 1032 46.38 29.90 4.69
C GLN A 1032 45.78 31.18 5.26
N GLU A 1033 46.42 32.33 5.06
CA GLU A 1033 45.89 33.63 5.51
C GLU A 1033 44.60 34.01 4.77
N THR A 1034 44.49 33.65 3.48
CA THR A 1034 43.24 33.78 2.72
C THR A 1034 42.11 32.98 3.36
N MET A 1035 42.33 31.69 3.68
CA MET A 1035 41.35 30.80 4.30
C MET A 1035 41.02 31.22 5.74
N ARG A 1036 42.02 31.66 6.52
CA ARG A 1036 41.82 32.17 7.89
C ARG A 1036 40.90 33.39 7.93
N ARG A 1037 40.95 34.24 6.91
CA ARG A 1037 40.02 35.39 6.72
C ARG A 1037 38.62 35.00 6.21
N GLY A 1038 38.39 33.73 5.83
CA GLY A 1038 37.10 33.21 5.39
C GLY A 1038 36.57 33.82 4.09
N VAL A 1039 35.24 33.78 3.89
CA VAL A 1039 34.55 34.46 2.79
C VAL A 1039 33.42 35.32 3.32
N THR A 1040 33.16 36.45 2.66
CA THR A 1040 32.01 37.33 2.99
C THR A 1040 30.74 36.86 2.28
N ALA A 1041 29.57 37.31 2.73
CA ALA A 1041 28.29 36.87 2.17
C ALA A 1041 28.16 37.23 0.68
N ALA A 1042 28.63 38.42 0.30
CA ALA A 1042 28.66 38.86 -1.09
C ALA A 1042 29.61 38.02 -1.98
N GLN A 1043 30.74 37.56 -1.43
CA GLN A 1043 31.67 36.66 -2.13
C GLN A 1043 31.05 35.27 -2.32
N LEU A 1044 30.38 34.75 -1.29
CA LEU A 1044 29.67 33.47 -1.34
C LEU A 1044 28.49 33.52 -2.34
N GLN A 1045 27.68 34.59 -2.30
CA GLN A 1045 26.57 34.79 -3.23
C GLN A 1045 27.03 34.94 -4.68
N ARG A 1046 28.19 35.58 -4.92
CA ARG A 1046 28.85 35.61 -6.23
C ARG A 1046 29.19 34.20 -6.71
N ALA A 1047 29.88 33.41 -5.89
CA ALA A 1047 30.24 32.03 -6.23
C ALA A 1047 29.01 31.17 -6.60
N LEU A 1048 27.95 31.22 -5.79
CA LEU A 1048 26.70 30.49 -6.04
C LEU A 1048 26.01 30.93 -7.34
N SER A 1049 25.95 32.24 -7.59
CA SER A 1049 25.28 32.79 -8.78
C SER A 1049 26.04 32.41 -10.07
N GLY A 1050 27.37 32.36 -10.00
CA GLY A 1050 28.21 31.85 -11.09
C GLY A 1050 28.01 30.35 -11.34
N LEU A 1051 28.21 29.53 -10.30
CA LEU A 1051 28.20 28.06 -10.39
C LEU A 1051 26.84 27.48 -10.81
N LEU A 1052 25.73 28.08 -10.36
CA LEU A 1052 24.38 27.54 -10.58
C LEU A 1052 23.56 28.35 -11.61
N GLY A 1053 24.13 29.39 -12.21
CA GLY A 1053 23.50 30.18 -13.29
C GLY A 1053 22.21 30.93 -12.91
N ARG A 1054 21.85 30.94 -11.62
CA ARG A 1054 20.65 31.60 -11.08
C ARG A 1054 20.95 32.28 -9.74
N ALA A 1055 20.22 33.34 -9.43
CA ALA A 1055 20.32 34.01 -8.13
C ALA A 1055 19.92 33.05 -7.01
N HIS A 1056 20.71 33.03 -5.93
CA HIS A 1056 20.41 32.28 -4.71
C HIS A 1056 20.20 33.23 -3.53
N SER A 1057 19.20 32.92 -2.70
CA SER A 1057 18.93 33.63 -1.45
C SER A 1057 19.85 33.12 -0.35
N THR A 1058 20.90 33.87 -0.03
CA THR A 1058 21.73 33.65 1.16
C THR A 1058 21.16 34.44 2.33
N GLN A 1059 20.74 33.76 3.40
CA GLN A 1059 20.35 34.41 4.66
C GLN A 1059 21.60 34.59 5.54
N GLN A 1060 21.83 35.82 6.01
CA GLN A 1060 22.94 36.19 6.88
C GLN A 1060 22.39 36.71 8.21
N ALA A 1061 23.01 36.33 9.33
CA ALA A 1061 22.74 36.90 10.64
C ALA A 1061 24.04 37.20 11.41
N PRO A 1062 24.09 38.27 12.23
CA PRO A 1062 25.26 38.64 13.03
C PRO A 1062 25.49 37.69 14.23
N GLN A 1063 24.44 37.01 14.66
CA GLN A 1063 24.36 35.96 15.70
C GLN A 1063 23.12 35.10 15.39
N PRO A 1064 23.05 33.83 15.85
CA PRO A 1064 21.81 33.06 15.88
C PRO A 1064 20.84 33.74 16.84
N THR A 1065 19.56 33.72 16.49
CA THR A 1065 18.47 34.18 17.36
C THR A 1065 17.30 33.22 17.24
N ASP A 1066 16.42 33.17 18.23
CA ASP A 1066 15.23 32.33 18.21
C ASP A 1066 14.34 32.61 17.00
N ALA A 1067 14.19 33.90 16.66
CA ALA A 1067 13.45 34.33 15.48
C ALA A 1067 14.07 33.78 14.19
N LEU A 1068 15.41 33.81 14.08
CA LEU A 1068 16.12 33.26 12.92
C LEU A 1068 15.99 31.73 12.84
N ARG A 1069 16.17 31.01 13.95
CA ARG A 1069 15.99 29.56 14.02
C ARG A 1069 14.59 29.17 13.56
N ASN A 1070 13.56 29.83 14.09
CA ASN A 1070 12.18 29.48 13.82
C ASN A 1070 11.76 29.80 12.38
N ASP A 1071 12.17 30.97 11.85
CA ASP A 1071 11.99 31.35 10.43
C ASP A 1071 12.69 30.35 9.49
N PHE A 1072 13.92 29.95 9.83
CA PHE A 1072 14.71 29.00 9.04
C PHE A 1072 14.12 27.58 9.03
N VAL A 1073 13.66 27.08 10.19
CA VAL A 1073 12.95 25.79 10.31
C VAL A 1073 11.68 25.81 9.45
N GLN A 1074 10.87 26.87 9.55
CA GLN A 1074 9.65 27.02 8.77
C GLN A 1074 9.94 27.04 7.26
N ARG A 1075 10.99 27.74 6.82
CA ARG A 1075 11.39 27.78 5.41
C ARG A 1075 11.89 26.44 4.89
N ILE A 1076 12.73 25.72 5.64
CA ILE A 1076 13.25 24.41 5.17
C ILE A 1076 12.14 23.35 5.10
N GLN A 1077 11.16 23.37 6.01
CA GLN A 1077 9.98 22.49 5.91
C GLN A 1077 9.20 22.71 4.60
N GLN A 1078 9.21 23.94 4.07
CA GLN A 1078 8.55 24.33 2.82
C GLN A 1078 9.44 24.19 1.57
N ALA A 1079 10.77 24.16 1.73
CA ALA A 1079 11.72 24.07 0.64
C ALA A 1079 11.73 22.70 -0.05
N ARG A 1080 11.99 22.72 -1.37
CA ARG A 1080 12.18 21.53 -2.22
C ARG A 1080 13.62 21.36 -2.71
N ASP A 1081 14.37 22.46 -2.82
CA ASP A 1081 15.78 22.47 -3.19
C ASP A 1081 16.67 22.51 -1.92
N PRO A 1082 17.92 22.01 -1.98
CA PRO A 1082 18.94 22.25 -0.96
C PRO A 1082 19.12 23.72 -0.59
N MET A 1083 19.36 24.03 0.69
CA MET A 1083 19.51 25.40 1.18
C MET A 1083 20.86 25.62 1.87
N LEU A 1084 21.45 26.81 1.68
CA LEU A 1084 22.69 27.22 2.35
C LEU A 1084 22.40 28.31 3.39
N LEU A 1085 22.77 28.05 4.64
CA LEU A 1085 22.74 29.05 5.72
C LEU A 1085 24.14 29.61 5.97
N VAL A 1086 24.21 30.92 6.20
CA VAL A 1086 25.47 31.63 6.45
C VAL A 1086 25.38 32.38 7.76
N VAL A 1087 26.27 32.08 8.71
CA VAL A 1087 26.24 32.61 10.07
C VAL A 1087 27.53 33.36 10.37
N HIS A 1088 27.41 34.54 10.96
CA HIS A 1088 28.53 35.29 11.53
C HIS A 1088 28.63 34.98 13.02
N TRP A 1089 29.85 34.87 13.54
CA TRP A 1089 30.10 34.55 14.95
C TRP A 1089 30.92 35.63 15.63
N GLY A 1090 30.30 36.32 16.58
CA GLY A 1090 30.89 37.42 17.34
C GLY A 1090 30.39 38.80 16.92
N ALA A 1091 30.51 39.78 17.84
CA ALA A 1091 30.51 41.18 17.42
C ALA A 1091 31.71 41.40 16.48
N PRO A 1092 31.58 42.21 15.41
CA PRO A 1092 32.69 42.41 14.48
C PRO A 1092 33.92 42.91 15.26
N PRO A 1093 35.12 42.34 15.03
CA PRO A 1093 36.34 42.85 15.63
C PRO A 1093 36.50 44.35 15.31
N SER A 1094 37.19 45.07 16.18
CA SER A 1094 37.50 46.49 15.93
C SER A 1094 38.47 46.70 14.76
N ASP A 1095 39.12 45.62 14.28
CA ASP A 1095 39.76 45.58 12.96
C ASP A 1095 38.82 44.99 11.90
N ALA A 1096 38.88 45.54 10.68
CA ALA A 1096 38.10 45.06 9.55
C ALA A 1096 38.71 43.83 8.84
N ALA A 1097 39.81 43.28 9.34
CA ALA A 1097 40.58 42.21 8.70
C ALA A 1097 40.15 40.79 9.11
N HIS A 1098 39.32 40.64 10.15
CA HIS A 1098 38.90 39.34 10.69
C HIS A 1098 37.37 39.12 10.63
N THR A 1099 36.81 39.15 9.41
CA THR A 1099 35.37 39.17 9.11
C THR A 1099 34.84 37.90 8.41
N GLY A 1100 35.47 36.75 8.64
CA GLY A 1100 35.11 35.49 7.97
C GLY A 1100 33.79 34.87 8.46
N LEU A 1101 32.90 34.50 7.53
CA LEU A 1101 31.64 33.81 7.84
C LEU A 1101 31.81 32.28 7.93
N HIS A 1102 30.99 31.66 8.79
CA HIS A 1102 30.82 30.20 8.82
C HIS A 1102 29.58 29.80 8.02
N ALA A 1103 29.69 28.77 7.17
CA ALA A 1103 28.58 28.31 6.33
C ALA A 1103 28.19 26.87 6.68
N VAL A 1104 26.88 26.61 6.72
CA VAL A 1104 26.30 25.29 7.04
C VAL A 1104 25.26 24.96 5.98
N VAL A 1105 25.30 23.73 5.45
CA VAL A 1105 24.33 23.26 4.46
C VAL A 1105 23.16 22.58 5.15
N ALA A 1106 21.94 22.91 4.73
CA ALA A 1106 20.72 22.20 5.06
C ALA A 1106 20.25 21.41 3.83
N LEU A 1107 20.25 20.08 3.94
CA LEU A 1107 19.84 19.15 2.89
C LEU A 1107 18.51 18.50 3.26
N ARG A 1108 17.61 18.35 2.29
CA ARG A 1108 16.37 17.57 2.47
C ARG A 1108 16.50 16.23 1.76
N GLY A 1109 16.36 15.13 2.49
CA GLY A 1109 16.44 13.78 1.94
C GLY A 1109 15.10 13.28 1.38
N GLU A 1110 15.16 12.15 0.67
CA GLU A 1110 14.02 11.54 -0.05
C GLU A 1110 12.82 11.19 0.85
N SER A 1111 13.06 10.91 2.14
CA SER A 1111 12.02 10.69 3.16
C SER A 1111 11.37 11.98 3.69
N GLY A 1112 11.69 13.14 3.11
CA GLY A 1112 11.26 14.45 3.57
C GLY A 1112 12.01 14.99 4.79
N ARG A 1113 12.89 14.18 5.40
CA ARG A 1113 13.77 14.52 6.53
C ARG A 1113 14.75 15.65 6.16
N VAL A 1114 15.10 16.46 7.15
CA VAL A 1114 16.01 17.61 7.04
C VAL A 1114 17.30 17.30 7.78
N PHE A 1115 18.44 17.51 7.13
CA PHE A 1115 19.78 17.26 7.65
C PHE A 1115 20.60 18.55 7.67
N PHE A 1116 21.10 18.93 8.84
CA PHE A 1116 22.14 19.95 8.97
C PHE A 1116 23.51 19.29 8.92
N LYS A 1117 24.40 19.79 8.06
CA LYS A 1117 25.75 19.26 7.88
C LYS A 1117 26.77 20.39 8.03
N ASN A 1118 27.51 20.41 9.15
CA ASN A 1118 28.75 21.19 9.23
C ASN A 1118 29.83 20.41 8.43
N PRO A 1119 30.44 21.00 7.40
CA PRO A 1119 31.47 20.32 6.61
C PRO A 1119 32.74 19.91 7.39
N GLN A 1120 33.02 20.49 8.57
CA GLN A 1120 34.26 20.21 9.31
C GLN A 1120 34.34 18.81 9.95
N TYR A 1121 33.20 18.12 10.18
CA TYR A 1121 33.18 16.82 10.87
C TYR A 1121 32.25 15.80 10.22
N ALA A 1122 32.84 14.67 9.79
CA ALA A 1122 32.12 13.52 9.20
C ALA A 1122 32.48 12.16 9.86
N GLY A 1123 33.15 12.16 11.02
CA GLY A 1123 33.62 10.96 11.72
C GLY A 1123 32.67 10.42 12.80
N SER A 1124 32.90 9.17 13.23
CA SER A 1124 32.10 8.48 14.25
C SER A 1124 32.49 8.78 15.71
N SER A 1125 33.56 9.55 15.95
CA SER A 1125 33.96 10.03 17.28
C SER A 1125 34.61 11.42 17.20
N PRO A 1126 34.32 12.34 18.15
CA PRO A 1126 35.00 13.64 18.22
C PRO A 1126 36.41 13.50 18.83
N PRO A 1127 37.31 14.49 18.63
CA PRO A 1127 38.59 14.57 19.34
C PRO A 1127 38.40 14.68 20.87
N ALA A 1128 39.38 14.20 21.63
CA ALA A 1128 39.40 14.36 23.08
C ALA A 1128 39.42 15.85 23.47
N GLY A 1129 38.49 16.27 24.34
CA GLY A 1129 38.32 17.67 24.75
C GLY A 1129 37.30 18.48 23.94
N ALA A 1130 36.64 17.89 22.93
CA ALA A 1130 35.60 18.56 22.12
C ALA A 1130 34.16 18.24 22.59
N ALA A 1131 33.96 17.90 23.86
CA ALA A 1131 32.64 17.64 24.42
C ALA A 1131 32.01 18.94 24.97
N PRO A 1132 30.77 19.31 24.59
CA PRO A 1132 30.03 20.37 25.25
C PRO A 1132 29.88 20.08 26.76
N ASN A 1133 29.99 21.10 27.60
CA ASN A 1133 29.95 20.96 29.06
C ASN A 1133 28.51 20.74 29.57
N GLY A 1134 27.94 19.55 29.35
CA GLY A 1134 26.55 19.30 29.73
C GLY A 1134 26.02 17.88 29.53
N GLY A 1135 26.59 16.87 30.19
CA GLY A 1135 25.90 15.58 30.49
C GLY A 1135 25.53 14.64 29.32
N ALA A 1136 25.50 15.08 28.07
CA ALA A 1136 25.14 14.27 26.92
C ALA A 1136 26.36 13.47 26.40
N ALA A 1137 26.28 12.14 26.43
CA ALA A 1137 27.39 11.25 26.08
C ALA A 1137 27.74 11.18 24.57
N ALA A 1138 27.07 11.96 23.71
CA ALA A 1138 27.39 12.10 22.30
C ALA A 1138 26.98 13.48 21.76
N PRO A 1139 27.87 14.24 21.08
CA PRO A 1139 27.45 15.41 20.31
C PRO A 1139 26.58 14.99 19.12
N PRO A 1140 25.75 15.89 18.55
CA PRO A 1140 24.69 15.52 17.61
C PRO A 1140 25.25 14.87 16.32
N ARG A 1141 24.94 13.59 16.15
CA ARG A 1141 25.26 12.79 14.96
C ARG A 1141 24.07 12.81 14.00
N ARG A 1142 24.16 12.07 12.87
CA ARG A 1142 23.01 11.79 12.00
C ARG A 1142 21.84 11.21 12.83
N TYR A 1143 20.87 12.05 13.19
CA TYR A 1143 19.62 11.60 13.80
C TYR A 1143 18.55 11.41 12.71
N GLU A 1144 17.75 10.38 12.90
CA GLU A 1144 16.67 10.00 11.98
C GLU A 1144 15.36 10.76 12.24
N ASP A 1145 15.31 11.54 13.32
CA ASP A 1145 14.21 12.43 13.66
C ASP A 1145 14.69 13.90 13.57
N PRO A 1146 14.15 14.71 12.63
CA PRO A 1146 14.53 16.11 12.48
C PRO A 1146 14.00 17.03 13.59
N ALA A 1147 13.04 16.58 14.42
CA ALA A 1147 12.68 17.31 15.64
C ALA A 1147 13.82 17.18 16.67
N GLN A 1148 14.23 15.95 16.97
CA GLN A 1148 15.30 15.66 17.93
C GLN A 1148 16.65 16.27 17.55
N ALA A 1149 16.98 16.36 16.25
CA ALA A 1149 18.23 16.97 15.80
C ALA A 1149 18.37 18.48 16.11
N LEU A 1150 17.26 19.18 16.36
CA LEU A 1150 17.24 20.59 16.79
C LEU A 1150 16.84 20.74 18.26
N GLU A 1151 15.96 19.87 18.78
CA GLU A 1151 15.61 19.83 20.21
C GLU A 1151 16.77 19.35 21.09
N SER A 1152 17.71 18.55 20.57
CA SER A 1152 18.94 18.14 21.26
C SER A 1152 20.09 19.14 21.11
N MET A 1153 19.87 20.29 20.47
CA MET A 1153 20.79 21.43 20.51
C MET A 1153 20.05 22.59 21.19
N GLY A 1154 20.03 22.53 22.52
CA GLY A 1154 19.53 23.64 23.33
C GLY A 1154 20.34 24.91 23.06
N ASP A 1155 19.80 26.06 23.43
CA ASP A 1155 20.43 27.37 23.15
C ASP A 1155 21.86 27.46 23.73
N ASN A 1156 22.11 26.74 24.84
CA ASN A 1156 23.41 26.58 25.46
C ASN A 1156 24.34 25.60 24.71
N ASP A 1157 23.84 24.48 24.19
CA ASP A 1157 24.65 23.48 23.46
C ASP A 1157 25.14 24.04 22.14
N LEU A 1158 24.27 24.74 21.42
CA LEU A 1158 24.64 25.54 20.26
C LEU A 1158 25.70 26.56 20.69
N GLY A 1159 25.40 27.37 21.72
CA GLY A 1159 26.31 28.35 22.36
C GLY A 1159 27.71 27.83 22.69
N ASP A 1160 27.81 26.64 23.26
CA ASP A 1160 29.07 26.03 23.73
C ASP A 1160 29.88 25.41 22.61
N TRP A 1161 29.21 24.79 21.64
CA TRP A 1161 29.82 24.31 20.41
C TRP A 1161 30.47 25.46 19.60
N ILE A 1162 29.86 26.64 19.61
CA ILE A 1162 30.43 27.88 19.04
C ILE A 1162 31.61 28.39 19.87
N ARG A 1163 31.46 28.45 21.21
CA ARG A 1163 32.50 28.96 22.12
C ARG A 1163 33.81 28.16 21.98
N TRP A 1164 33.71 26.84 21.86
CA TRP A 1164 34.85 25.95 21.63
C TRP A 1164 35.67 26.30 20.37
N PHE A 1165 35.02 26.76 19.29
CA PHE A 1165 35.70 27.11 18.04
C PHE A 1165 36.55 28.41 18.15
N HIS A 1166 36.12 29.36 19.00
CA HIS A 1166 36.81 30.64 19.17
C HIS A 1166 37.80 30.67 20.33
N HIS A 1167 37.62 29.82 21.36
CA HIS A 1167 38.54 29.67 22.49
C HIS A 1167 38.73 28.18 22.84
N PRO A 1168 39.77 27.51 22.30
CA PRO A 1168 40.05 26.09 22.59
C PRO A 1168 40.84 25.89 23.90
N ALA A 1169 40.59 26.73 24.92
CA ALA A 1169 41.34 26.78 26.19
C ALA A 1169 40.40 26.80 27.39
#